data_AF-A0A4V3DQK2-F1
#
_entry.id   AF-A0A4V3DQK2-F1
#
_cell.length_a   1.000
_cell.length_b   1.000
_cell.length_c   1.000
_cell.angle_alpha   90.00
_cell.angle_beta   90.00
_cell.angle_gamma   90.00
#
_symmetry.space_group_name_H-M   'P 1'
#
loop_
_entity.id
_entity.type
_entity.pdbx_description
1 polymer ?
#
loop_
_entity_poly.entity_id
_entity_poly.type
_entity_poly.pdbx_seq_one_letter_code
_entity_poly.pdbx_strand_id
1 'polypeptide(L)'
;MKGNISRDSHRPGKRYSGVFQVQGGMVTDADLGEQARIARGRTDGLGHDVAGSGVPVDGGAVELDGPRLVPGVVYAQGRRGEVQAAGEVSGPLELYGVQVDFPHAPPMPEDGEHIVYADIWDRMVSQLEEPLLSDPGLHGAETAFRARTMAQVKFAPLDQADALGQPDGPIPDIGTGEMTVTPADPETIADECDPCADTVAAEQSVANALFRIEVVHVFGDPQHPDSIRIAWSAENAAAIAPATVNSEDFGRAGAVYEFYSTVTECHLGVHEQNGAMARSSFATSLTEGPEDPAPPEGGDWPFVRRWDGMAVIDFANGNVEDEGNGTVSLSGGTVRLTNDIFSAEIDFDGRAIVAGDYWLIELRRFADEPVRAVQALPVGIRHSYCPLFRVTDGAIEPLTDPETRRLSFPALANLPATHVGFVNSCPTLYDTAENMQEALDNLCSIEAADIAFDPSGCPRLYDEVDNVQDALTNLCRVDFGNERLLRHLHDWGVVCGVIPRRATQGPAMVAISGGVILDRSGMLGDVRAQTVELNEILRGDSFHFDGVEAFQRALRQRDVCLALSIGEGGVIRTHLAPRSRAFGPSDPTFMSVLAQCRQTRPPFDIKDDLTSRSEAERATLDKVFYGAAYSRMAATQRLNSREQQIARAYNNDLVERYRSHLNDEAEAAQFDRKIAAIDEQIRPEEADGEVRETRFMMREALVYRAVQETEAERLRRCLCDALIPRCPETGEPPYLVPIACVEGAMEGNTFLLSDICVWCCRKQAMSWRMVQYYISETRDRFAGQLRELCCPEEDAGGVDFERPNDFVAVAELDRRLTPERAWRDVERGARILTGRNPPSDYAVQPDIGNLGLDQARAELAGNGIEVAETIDAGDADAIAKIRGATVGLDARDLVADRGELMPGDKVALIMQAGVAIDYVKVETGGGKFIFERPAARGADVTLSEEVLAQAIALDERLSGRIAEAETAASGLESEWTAVSARRHEELAALTAEAERGLDAVRTEHAALSGQVEALRGELQLLESDRQTAQTQIEAAHADLRQIEADRQAVVTQVGTARADLAAFEREQRVLLDQTAQERDTILTSLRREMPVSAVAGEETNFIAALTRSGVTNVAGFAEMSDTQLREVAGSAGLNLNTARRLQREAAVMLEGRPR
;
A
#
# COMPACT_ATOMS: atom_id res chain seq x y z
N MET A 1 12.83 -40.35 -19.50
CA MET A 1 13.60 -41.26 -18.62
C MET A 1 14.37 -42.24 -19.51
N LYS A 2 15.66 -42.51 -19.26
CA LYS A 2 16.42 -43.57 -19.95
C LYS A 2 16.78 -44.63 -18.90
N GLY A 3 16.30 -45.87 -19.04
CA GLY A 3 16.52 -46.96 -18.09
C GLY A 3 15.95 -48.27 -18.61
N ASN A 4 16.40 -49.40 -18.04
CA ASN A 4 15.84 -50.73 -18.33
C ASN A 4 14.69 -50.98 -17.35
N ILE A 5 13.46 -50.64 -17.77
CA ILE A 5 12.22 -50.79 -16.98
C ILE A 5 11.25 -51.70 -17.73
N SER A 6 10.47 -52.51 -16.99
CA SER A 6 9.63 -53.55 -17.59
C SER A 6 8.53 -52.96 -18.49
N ARG A 7 7.83 -51.92 -18.02
CA ARG A 7 6.82 -51.17 -18.79
C ARG A 7 6.51 -49.81 -18.18
N ASP A 8 5.89 -48.93 -18.97
CA ASP A 8 5.30 -47.67 -18.50
C ASP A 8 3.76 -47.78 -18.44
N SER A 9 3.22 -48.06 -17.25
CA SER A 9 1.77 -48.22 -17.02
C SER A 9 1.05 -46.93 -16.64
N HIS A 10 1.75 -45.87 -16.25
CA HIS A 10 1.12 -44.66 -15.72
C HIS A 10 0.38 -43.88 -16.82
N ARG A 11 -0.94 -43.73 -16.65
CA ARG A 11 -1.81 -42.96 -17.56
C ARG A 11 -2.49 -41.82 -16.79
N PRO A 12 -2.01 -40.57 -16.90
CA PRO A 12 -2.60 -39.43 -16.17
C PRO A 12 -4.11 -39.29 -16.40
N GLY A 13 -4.58 -39.43 -17.64
CA GLY A 13 -6.00 -39.33 -17.99
C GLY A 13 -6.90 -40.43 -17.40
N LYS A 14 -6.34 -41.49 -16.80
CA LYS A 14 -7.11 -42.54 -16.12
C LYS A 14 -7.37 -42.24 -14.64
N ARG A 15 -6.81 -41.13 -14.11
CA ARG A 15 -7.03 -40.61 -12.75
C ARG A 15 -6.86 -41.65 -11.64
N TYR A 16 -5.87 -42.52 -11.78
CA TYR A 16 -5.56 -43.47 -10.73
C TYR A 16 -5.08 -42.75 -9.46
N SER A 17 -5.62 -43.14 -8.31
CA SER A 17 -5.29 -42.62 -6.98
C SER A 17 -4.35 -43.53 -6.20
N GLY A 18 -4.21 -44.80 -6.61
CA GLY A 18 -3.32 -45.75 -5.95
C GLY A 18 -3.07 -47.02 -6.77
N VAL A 19 -2.03 -47.75 -6.34
CA VAL A 19 -1.65 -49.07 -6.86
C VAL A 19 -1.67 -50.06 -5.69
N PHE A 20 -2.36 -51.18 -5.85
CA PHE A 20 -2.52 -52.19 -4.80
C PHE A 20 -2.08 -53.55 -5.33
N GLN A 21 -1.08 -54.15 -4.66
CA GLN A 21 -0.49 -55.42 -5.07
C GLN A 21 -1.44 -56.60 -4.80
N VAL A 22 -1.50 -57.54 -5.74
CA VAL A 22 -2.23 -58.80 -5.55
C VAL A 22 -1.45 -59.70 -4.61
N GLN A 23 -2.15 -60.32 -3.65
CA GLN A 23 -1.52 -61.25 -2.70
C GLN A 23 -0.88 -62.44 -3.44
N GLY A 24 0.43 -62.65 -3.24
CA GLY A 24 1.17 -63.71 -3.91
C GLY A 24 1.52 -63.43 -5.37
N GLY A 25 1.14 -62.27 -5.91
CA GLY A 25 1.51 -61.80 -7.24
C GLY A 25 2.98 -61.36 -7.33
N MET A 26 3.50 -61.29 -8.55
CA MET A 26 4.86 -60.78 -8.81
C MET A 26 4.88 -59.26 -8.61
N VAL A 27 5.78 -58.78 -7.75
CA VAL A 27 6.03 -57.33 -7.60
C VAL A 27 6.92 -56.85 -8.74
N THR A 28 6.42 -55.90 -9.54
CA THR A 28 7.15 -55.35 -10.70
C THR A 28 7.70 -53.95 -10.45
N ASP A 29 8.80 -53.60 -11.12
CA ASP A 29 9.34 -52.23 -11.11
C ASP A 29 8.36 -51.21 -11.71
N ALA A 30 7.55 -51.64 -12.67
CA ALA A 30 6.53 -50.82 -13.31
C ALA A 30 5.45 -50.37 -12.33
N ASP A 31 4.92 -51.29 -11.50
CA ASP A 31 3.89 -50.97 -10.51
C ASP A 31 4.41 -49.99 -9.44
N LEU A 32 5.63 -50.21 -8.95
CA LEU A 32 6.30 -49.30 -8.00
C LEU A 32 6.55 -47.91 -8.62
N GLY A 33 7.01 -47.88 -9.87
CA GLY A 33 7.26 -46.64 -10.61
C GLY A 33 5.99 -45.87 -10.97
N GLU A 34 4.88 -46.58 -11.22
CA GLU A 34 3.55 -45.97 -11.39
C GLU A 34 3.02 -45.41 -10.07
N GLN A 35 3.11 -46.15 -8.96
CA GLN A 35 2.69 -45.66 -7.65
C GLN A 35 3.42 -44.36 -7.26
N ALA A 36 4.73 -44.31 -7.46
CA ALA A 36 5.53 -43.10 -7.21
C ALA A 36 5.12 -41.92 -8.10
N ARG A 37 4.70 -42.19 -9.35
CA ARG A 37 4.21 -41.14 -10.27
C ARG A 37 2.80 -40.67 -9.93
N ILE A 38 1.90 -41.57 -9.52
CA ILE A 38 0.57 -41.22 -9.02
C ILE A 38 0.69 -40.35 -7.78
N ALA A 39 1.50 -40.76 -6.79
CA ALA A 39 1.70 -40.01 -5.55
C ALA A 39 2.25 -38.60 -5.84
N ARG A 40 3.32 -38.51 -6.66
CA ARG A 40 3.87 -37.23 -7.09
C ARG A 40 2.88 -36.39 -7.88
N GLY A 41 2.15 -36.97 -8.83
CA GLY A 41 1.16 -36.25 -9.63
C GLY A 41 0.05 -35.63 -8.80
N ARG A 42 -0.37 -36.31 -7.72
CA ARG A 42 -1.33 -35.75 -6.75
C ARG A 42 -0.73 -34.60 -5.94
N THR A 43 0.51 -34.73 -5.48
CA THR A 43 1.22 -33.66 -4.75
C THR A 43 1.48 -32.45 -5.65
N ASP A 44 1.97 -32.67 -6.87
CA ASP A 44 2.26 -31.62 -7.85
C ASP A 44 0.95 -30.94 -8.31
N GLY A 45 -0.13 -31.71 -8.51
CA GLY A 45 -1.45 -31.16 -8.85
C GLY A 45 -2.02 -30.28 -7.73
N LEU A 46 -1.98 -30.74 -6.48
CA LEU A 46 -2.37 -29.91 -5.33
C LEU A 46 -1.49 -28.67 -5.21
N GLY A 47 -0.17 -28.82 -5.35
CA GLY A 47 0.77 -27.71 -5.27
C GLY A 47 0.57 -26.69 -6.41
N HIS A 48 0.23 -27.15 -7.61
CA HIS A 48 -0.11 -26.30 -8.75
C HIS A 48 -1.37 -25.49 -8.48
N ASP A 49 -2.45 -26.16 -8.06
CA ASP A 49 -3.75 -25.52 -7.84
C ASP A 49 -3.73 -24.57 -6.62
N VAL A 50 -2.90 -24.84 -5.60
CA VAL A 50 -2.84 -24.04 -4.36
C VAL A 50 -1.75 -22.96 -4.37
N ALA A 51 -0.55 -23.28 -4.89
CA ALA A 51 0.67 -22.47 -4.74
C ALA A 51 1.43 -22.23 -6.06
N GLY A 52 0.81 -22.49 -7.22
CA GLY A 52 1.37 -22.25 -8.54
C GLY A 52 1.68 -20.77 -8.83
N SER A 53 2.41 -20.50 -9.92
CA SER A 53 2.73 -19.14 -10.38
C SER A 53 1.61 -18.59 -11.26
N GLY A 54 0.75 -17.73 -10.72
CA GLY A 54 -0.38 -17.13 -11.47
C GLY A 54 -1.70 -17.91 -11.37
N VAL A 55 -2.83 -17.27 -11.70
CA VAL A 55 -4.21 -17.68 -11.33
C VAL A 55 -4.73 -18.87 -12.14
N PRO A 56 -5.56 -19.75 -11.54
CA PRO A 56 -6.81 -20.07 -12.22
C PRO A 56 -8.05 -19.97 -11.32
N VAL A 57 -8.88 -18.98 -11.63
CA VAL A 57 -10.35 -19.14 -11.69
C VAL A 57 -10.72 -20.00 -12.91
N ASP A 58 -9.76 -20.25 -13.82
CA ASP A 58 -9.91 -21.00 -15.06
C ASP A 58 -9.71 -22.52 -14.87
N GLY A 59 -10.61 -23.34 -15.41
CA GLY A 59 -10.50 -24.81 -15.37
C GLY A 59 -11.10 -25.47 -14.13
N GLY A 60 -11.84 -24.73 -13.31
CA GLY A 60 -12.75 -25.29 -12.30
C GLY A 60 -13.97 -25.95 -12.94
N ALA A 61 -14.67 -26.81 -12.19
CA ALA A 61 -15.89 -27.49 -12.67
C ALA A 61 -17.14 -26.57 -12.76
N VAL A 62 -17.02 -25.33 -12.29
CA VAL A 62 -18.07 -24.29 -12.35
C VAL A 62 -17.47 -23.01 -12.91
N GLU A 63 -18.08 -22.47 -13.96
CA GLU A 63 -17.78 -21.13 -14.46
C GLU A 63 -18.69 -20.11 -13.78
N LEU A 64 -18.15 -18.95 -13.39
CA LEU A 64 -18.85 -18.02 -12.49
C LEU A 64 -19.55 -16.86 -13.22
N ASP A 65 -19.14 -16.53 -14.46
CA ASP A 65 -19.78 -15.47 -15.28
C ASP A 65 -21.01 -16.01 -16.01
N GLY A 66 -22.13 -16.03 -15.28
CA GLY A 66 -23.31 -16.82 -15.64
C GLY A 66 -23.10 -18.28 -15.26
N PRO A 67 -23.47 -18.67 -14.01
CA PRO A 67 -23.05 -19.95 -13.44
C PRO A 67 -23.40 -21.12 -14.36
N ARG A 68 -22.41 -21.93 -14.71
CA ARG A 68 -22.60 -23.14 -15.53
C ARG A 68 -21.65 -24.26 -15.14
N LEU A 69 -22.10 -25.50 -15.30
CA LEU A 69 -21.26 -26.69 -15.18
C LEU A 69 -20.37 -26.83 -16.41
N VAL A 70 -19.07 -26.98 -16.19
CA VAL A 70 -18.07 -27.22 -17.24
C VAL A 70 -17.11 -28.34 -16.80
N PRO A 71 -16.51 -29.10 -17.75
CA PRO A 71 -15.44 -30.02 -17.40
C PRO A 71 -14.29 -29.29 -16.71
N GLY A 72 -13.81 -29.80 -15.58
CA GLY A 72 -12.82 -29.10 -14.79
C GLY A 72 -12.55 -29.73 -13.43
N VAL A 73 -11.73 -29.04 -12.64
CA VAL A 73 -11.26 -29.49 -11.34
C VAL A 73 -12.23 -29.06 -10.24
N VAL A 74 -12.45 -29.93 -9.26
CA VAL A 74 -13.23 -29.62 -8.06
C VAL A 74 -12.54 -30.19 -6.82
N TYR A 75 -12.60 -29.47 -5.72
CA TYR A 75 -12.06 -29.90 -4.44
C TYR A 75 -13.20 -30.13 -3.45
N ALA A 76 -13.27 -31.34 -2.90
CA ALA A 76 -14.21 -31.70 -1.85
C ALA A 76 -13.45 -32.20 -0.63
N GLN A 77 -13.58 -31.51 0.50
CA GLN A 77 -12.95 -31.90 1.78
C GLN A 77 -11.45 -32.25 1.66
N GLY A 78 -10.72 -31.50 0.82
CA GLY A 78 -9.28 -31.72 0.57
C GLY A 78 -8.94 -32.79 -0.47
N ARG A 79 -9.93 -33.47 -1.07
CA ARG A 79 -9.74 -34.36 -2.22
C ARG A 79 -9.90 -33.57 -3.52
N ARG A 80 -8.94 -33.72 -4.43
CA ARG A 80 -9.01 -33.21 -5.81
C ARG A 80 -9.74 -34.22 -6.69
N GLY A 81 -10.77 -33.76 -7.39
CA GLY A 81 -11.50 -34.48 -8.43
C GLY A 81 -11.44 -33.72 -9.75
N GLU A 82 -11.72 -34.43 -10.85
CA GLU A 82 -11.76 -33.85 -12.19
C GLU A 82 -13.00 -34.36 -12.90
N VAL A 83 -13.98 -33.47 -13.11
CA VAL A 83 -15.25 -33.75 -13.78
C VAL A 83 -15.00 -33.73 -15.29
N GLN A 84 -15.38 -34.81 -15.97
CA GLN A 84 -15.20 -34.95 -17.42
C GLN A 84 -16.54 -35.20 -18.12
N ALA A 85 -16.70 -34.62 -19.31
CA ALA A 85 -17.83 -34.88 -20.20
C ALA A 85 -17.50 -35.99 -21.22
N ALA A 86 -18.48 -36.83 -21.52
CA ALA A 86 -18.46 -37.83 -22.58
C ALA A 86 -18.74 -37.23 -23.97
N GLY A 87 -18.98 -35.91 -24.07
CA GLY A 87 -19.27 -35.18 -25.30
C GLY A 87 -19.10 -33.66 -25.13
N GLU A 88 -19.50 -32.90 -26.16
CA GLU A 88 -19.53 -31.43 -26.07
C GLU A 88 -20.65 -30.96 -25.13
N VAL A 89 -20.37 -29.93 -24.32
CA VAL A 89 -21.31 -29.33 -23.36
C VAL A 89 -21.61 -27.91 -23.84
N SER A 90 -22.89 -27.63 -24.06
CA SER A 90 -23.37 -26.35 -24.60
C SER A 90 -24.36 -25.63 -23.66
N GLY A 91 -25.13 -26.38 -22.87
CA GLY A 91 -26.09 -25.87 -21.89
C GLY A 91 -25.52 -25.73 -20.47
N PRO A 92 -26.11 -24.87 -19.63
CA PRO A 92 -25.57 -24.54 -18.30
C PRO A 92 -25.56 -25.71 -17.31
N LEU A 93 -26.50 -26.66 -17.47
CA LEU A 93 -26.58 -27.88 -16.66
C LEU A 93 -26.31 -29.15 -17.50
N GLU A 94 -26.01 -29.03 -18.80
CA GLU A 94 -25.94 -30.17 -19.71
C GLU A 94 -24.85 -31.17 -19.31
N LEU A 95 -23.75 -30.71 -18.71
CA LEU A 95 -22.68 -31.58 -18.20
C LEU A 95 -23.21 -32.69 -17.30
N TYR A 96 -24.24 -32.41 -16.49
CA TYR A 96 -24.83 -33.37 -15.56
C TYR A 96 -25.28 -34.67 -16.25
N GLY A 97 -25.88 -34.57 -17.43
CA GLY A 97 -26.39 -35.73 -18.18
C GLY A 97 -25.33 -36.47 -19.02
N VAL A 98 -24.13 -35.90 -19.17
CA VAL A 98 -23.07 -36.44 -20.04
C VAL A 98 -21.76 -36.69 -19.30
N GLN A 99 -21.82 -36.97 -18.00
CA GLN A 99 -20.63 -37.19 -17.18
C GLN A 99 -19.97 -38.55 -17.49
N VAL A 100 -18.65 -38.57 -17.61
CA VAL A 100 -17.88 -39.83 -17.78
C VAL A 100 -17.97 -40.70 -16.53
N ASP A 101 -17.91 -40.07 -15.36
CA ASP A 101 -17.87 -40.75 -14.07
C ASP A 101 -19.25 -41.01 -13.48
N PHE A 102 -20.32 -40.42 -14.05
CA PHE A 102 -21.71 -40.70 -13.69
C PHE A 102 -22.54 -41.03 -14.95
N PRO A 103 -22.21 -42.14 -15.64
CA PRO A 103 -22.94 -42.56 -16.84
C PRO A 103 -24.37 -42.94 -16.46
N HIS A 104 -25.35 -42.67 -17.33
CA HIS A 104 -26.77 -42.94 -17.05
C HIS A 104 -27.30 -42.26 -15.77
N ALA A 105 -26.82 -41.04 -15.48
CA ALA A 105 -27.37 -40.21 -14.42
C ALA A 105 -28.90 -40.05 -14.59
N PRO A 106 -29.68 -40.12 -13.49
CA PRO A 106 -31.12 -39.92 -13.54
C PRO A 106 -31.41 -38.46 -13.94
N PRO A 107 -32.54 -38.14 -14.58
CA PRO A 107 -32.87 -36.75 -14.89
C PRO A 107 -33.03 -35.94 -13.59
N MET A 108 -32.50 -34.71 -13.60
CA MET A 108 -32.76 -33.75 -12.53
C MET A 108 -34.25 -33.38 -12.50
N PRO A 109 -34.90 -33.27 -11.32
CA PRO A 109 -36.28 -32.82 -11.22
C PRO A 109 -36.46 -31.45 -11.88
N GLU A 110 -37.51 -31.28 -12.68
CA GLU A 110 -37.81 -30.02 -13.38
C GLU A 110 -38.35 -28.93 -12.43
N ASP A 111 -38.95 -29.33 -11.30
CA ASP A 111 -39.56 -28.44 -10.31
C ASP A 111 -38.84 -28.54 -8.95
N GLY A 112 -38.89 -27.45 -8.16
CA GLY A 112 -38.41 -27.39 -6.78
C GLY A 112 -37.01 -26.80 -6.61
N GLU A 113 -36.62 -26.62 -5.35
CA GLU A 113 -35.32 -26.06 -4.96
C GLU A 113 -34.32 -27.18 -4.64
N HIS A 114 -33.20 -27.18 -5.35
CA HIS A 114 -32.16 -28.20 -5.26
C HIS A 114 -30.78 -27.57 -5.06
N ILE A 115 -29.91 -28.27 -4.33
CA ILE A 115 -28.47 -28.00 -4.28
C ILE A 115 -27.76 -28.94 -5.25
N VAL A 116 -26.94 -28.38 -6.15
CA VAL A 116 -26.01 -29.15 -6.97
C VAL A 116 -24.71 -29.30 -6.18
N TYR A 117 -24.14 -30.49 -6.12
CA TYR A 117 -22.90 -30.76 -5.39
C TYR A 117 -22.00 -31.73 -6.16
N ALA A 118 -20.69 -31.65 -5.91
CA ALA A 118 -19.72 -32.64 -6.38
C ALA A 118 -19.47 -33.70 -5.31
N ASP A 119 -19.43 -34.97 -5.71
CA ASP A 119 -19.10 -36.14 -4.92
C ASP A 119 -17.80 -36.76 -5.46
N ILE A 120 -16.78 -36.81 -4.60
CA ILE A 120 -15.44 -37.30 -4.92
C ILE A 120 -15.12 -38.51 -4.04
N TRP A 121 -14.88 -39.65 -4.68
CA TRP A 121 -14.60 -40.91 -4.00
C TRP A 121 -13.65 -41.77 -4.84
N ASP A 122 -13.15 -42.88 -4.31
CA ASP A 122 -12.27 -43.79 -5.05
C ASP A 122 -12.92 -45.15 -5.27
N ARG A 123 -12.81 -45.67 -6.50
CA ARG A 123 -13.26 -47.02 -6.85
C ARG A 123 -12.10 -47.92 -7.23
N MET A 124 -12.28 -49.23 -7.05
CA MET A 124 -11.35 -50.21 -7.59
C MET A 124 -11.50 -50.33 -9.11
N VAL A 125 -10.38 -50.51 -9.80
CA VAL A 125 -10.30 -50.77 -11.24
C VAL A 125 -9.44 -52.01 -11.43
N SER A 126 -10.04 -53.05 -12.00
CA SER A 126 -9.38 -54.31 -12.28
C SER A 126 -8.88 -54.40 -13.72
N GLN A 127 -8.12 -55.45 -14.02
CA GLN A 127 -7.69 -55.77 -15.37
C GLN A 127 -8.83 -56.05 -16.37
N LEU A 128 -10.04 -56.40 -15.91
CA LEU A 128 -11.19 -56.65 -16.78
C LEU A 128 -11.70 -55.35 -17.41
N GLU A 129 -11.66 -54.25 -16.67
CA GLU A 129 -12.02 -52.92 -17.17
C GLU A 129 -10.86 -52.28 -17.94
N GLU A 130 -9.63 -52.49 -17.48
CA GLU A 130 -8.42 -51.92 -18.09
C GLU A 130 -7.39 -53.02 -18.37
N PRO A 131 -7.43 -53.65 -19.56
CA PRO A 131 -6.54 -54.77 -19.90
C PRO A 131 -5.05 -54.48 -19.76
N LEU A 132 -4.64 -53.21 -19.81
CA LEU A 132 -3.26 -52.76 -19.59
C LEU A 132 -2.74 -53.03 -18.17
N LEU A 133 -3.61 -53.30 -17.19
CA LEU A 133 -3.19 -53.63 -15.82
C LEU A 133 -2.60 -55.04 -15.73
N SER A 134 -3.05 -55.97 -16.57
CA SER A 134 -2.40 -57.28 -16.75
C SER A 134 -1.02 -57.13 -17.40
N ASP A 135 -0.03 -57.94 -17.03
CA ASP A 135 1.31 -57.91 -17.65
C ASP A 135 1.45 -58.98 -18.74
N PRO A 136 1.55 -58.61 -20.04
CA PRO A 136 1.75 -59.56 -21.12
C PRO A 136 3.07 -60.35 -21.01
N GLY A 137 4.10 -59.78 -20.38
CA GLY A 137 5.37 -60.45 -20.10
C GLY A 137 5.24 -61.57 -19.05
N LEU A 138 4.16 -61.57 -18.28
CA LEU A 138 3.79 -62.59 -17.30
C LEU A 138 2.56 -63.39 -17.76
N HIS A 139 2.39 -63.59 -19.07
CA HIS A 139 1.25 -64.31 -19.65
C HIS A 139 -0.13 -63.70 -19.33
N GLY A 140 -0.19 -62.38 -19.13
CA GLY A 140 -1.43 -61.69 -18.77
C GLY A 140 -1.81 -61.85 -17.31
N ALA A 141 -0.85 -62.19 -16.44
CA ALA A 141 -1.08 -62.22 -15.00
C ALA A 141 -1.36 -60.81 -14.47
N GLU A 142 -2.30 -60.72 -13.55
CA GLU A 142 -2.54 -59.52 -12.75
C GLU A 142 -1.47 -59.40 -11.68
N THR A 143 -0.72 -58.29 -11.69
CA THR A 143 0.30 -58.00 -10.67
C THR A 143 -0.25 -57.10 -9.57
N ALA A 144 -1.07 -56.13 -9.96
CA ALA A 144 -1.69 -55.16 -9.08
C ALA A 144 -2.98 -54.60 -9.73
N PHE A 145 -3.94 -54.20 -8.90
CA PHE A 145 -5.12 -53.42 -9.31
C PHE A 145 -4.92 -51.94 -9.00
N ARG A 146 -5.83 -51.07 -9.46
CA ARG A 146 -5.76 -49.62 -9.22
C ARG A 146 -6.96 -49.14 -8.45
N ALA A 147 -6.78 -48.05 -7.71
CA ALA A 147 -7.89 -47.19 -7.33
C ALA A 147 -7.97 -46.03 -8.32
N ARG A 148 -9.18 -45.59 -8.69
CA ARG A 148 -9.44 -44.42 -9.53
C ARG A 148 -10.29 -43.42 -8.76
N THR A 149 -9.88 -42.15 -8.79
CA THR A 149 -10.70 -41.07 -8.23
C THR A 149 -11.83 -40.75 -9.19
N MET A 150 -13.05 -40.90 -8.69
CA MET A 150 -14.31 -40.54 -9.32
C MET A 150 -14.67 -39.10 -8.94
N ALA A 151 -15.20 -38.34 -9.89
CA ALA A 151 -15.76 -37.02 -9.62
C ALA A 151 -17.12 -36.88 -10.31
N GLN A 152 -18.18 -36.88 -9.52
CA GLN A 152 -19.57 -36.89 -9.98
C GLN A 152 -20.29 -35.64 -9.50
N VAL A 153 -21.00 -34.96 -10.38
CA VAL A 153 -21.94 -33.90 -10.03
C VAL A 153 -23.32 -34.52 -9.83
N LYS A 154 -23.90 -34.29 -8.66
CA LYS A 154 -25.18 -34.81 -8.18
C LYS A 154 -26.07 -33.66 -7.69
N PHE A 155 -27.32 -33.95 -7.38
CA PHE A 155 -28.26 -33.00 -6.78
C PHE A 155 -28.90 -33.60 -5.53
N ALA A 156 -29.29 -32.72 -4.62
CA ALA A 156 -30.12 -33.03 -3.44
C ALA A 156 -31.12 -31.89 -3.21
N PRO A 157 -32.22 -32.11 -2.47
CA PRO A 157 -33.09 -31.04 -2.03
C PRO A 157 -32.32 -29.94 -1.28
N LEU A 158 -32.69 -28.67 -1.48
CA LEU A 158 -31.95 -27.54 -0.93
C LEU A 158 -31.89 -27.56 0.61
N ASP A 159 -32.93 -28.07 1.27
CA ASP A 159 -33.00 -28.19 2.74
C ASP A 159 -32.02 -29.25 3.31
N GLN A 160 -31.44 -30.10 2.45
CA GLN A 160 -30.42 -31.08 2.82
C GLN A 160 -28.99 -30.58 2.59
N ALA A 161 -28.79 -29.37 2.04
CA ALA A 161 -27.46 -28.88 1.66
C ALA A 161 -26.45 -28.86 2.81
N ASP A 162 -26.89 -28.49 4.03
CA ASP A 162 -26.03 -28.43 5.22
C ASP A 162 -25.77 -29.82 5.84
N ALA A 163 -26.57 -30.82 5.46
CA ALA A 163 -26.49 -32.19 5.97
C ALA A 163 -25.62 -33.11 5.08
N LEU A 164 -25.12 -32.62 3.95
CA LEU A 164 -24.24 -33.38 3.05
C LEU A 164 -22.98 -33.86 3.79
N GLY A 165 -22.77 -35.17 3.82
CA GLY A 165 -21.63 -35.81 4.48
C GLY A 165 -21.71 -35.88 6.00
N GLN A 166 -22.85 -35.51 6.60
CA GLN A 166 -23.05 -35.74 8.02
C GLN A 166 -23.45 -37.20 8.28
N PRO A 167 -22.94 -37.86 9.35
CA PRO A 167 -23.26 -39.26 9.63
C PRO A 167 -24.75 -39.54 9.84
N ASP A 168 -25.50 -38.57 10.37
CA ASP A 168 -26.94 -38.59 10.61
C ASP A 168 -27.75 -37.86 9.51
N GLY A 169 -27.07 -37.43 8.44
CA GLY A 169 -27.68 -36.77 7.29
C GLY A 169 -28.28 -37.75 6.28
N PRO A 170 -29.17 -37.27 5.38
CA PRO A 170 -29.78 -38.10 4.34
C PRO A 170 -28.77 -38.58 3.28
N ILE A 171 -27.61 -37.93 3.18
CA ILE A 171 -26.52 -38.29 2.26
C ILE A 171 -25.20 -38.31 3.05
N PRO A 172 -24.94 -39.36 3.84
CA PRO A 172 -23.74 -39.50 4.66
C PRO A 172 -22.48 -39.74 3.79
N ASP A 173 -21.30 -39.51 4.36
CA ASP A 173 -20.01 -39.74 3.68
C ASP A 173 -19.60 -41.22 3.66
N ILE A 174 -20.01 -41.97 4.69
CA ILE A 174 -19.86 -43.42 4.87
C ILE A 174 -20.91 -43.90 5.88
N GLY A 175 -21.30 -45.18 5.86
CA GLY A 175 -22.20 -45.71 6.88
C GLY A 175 -21.56 -45.83 8.27
N THR A 176 -22.39 -46.08 9.27
CA THR A 176 -22.00 -46.13 10.70
C THR A 176 -22.31 -47.46 11.39
N GLY A 177 -22.63 -48.50 10.62
CA GLY A 177 -22.84 -49.86 11.11
C GLY A 177 -21.63 -50.43 11.84
N GLU A 178 -21.83 -50.99 13.04
CA GLU A 178 -20.72 -51.48 13.88
C GLU A 178 -20.69 -53.00 13.94
N MET A 179 -19.56 -53.57 13.52
CA MET A 179 -19.32 -54.99 13.49
C MET A 179 -18.56 -55.48 14.72
N THR A 180 -19.05 -56.56 15.30
CA THR A 180 -18.29 -57.40 16.23
C THR A 180 -18.16 -58.81 15.64
N VAL A 181 -17.05 -59.50 15.94
CA VAL A 181 -16.82 -60.86 15.47
C VAL A 181 -16.47 -61.77 16.63
N THR A 182 -17.09 -62.94 16.65
CA THR A 182 -16.88 -63.99 17.64
C THR A 182 -16.45 -65.27 16.92
N PRO A 183 -15.32 -65.89 17.25
CA PRO A 183 -14.94 -67.20 16.70
C PRO A 183 -16.02 -68.25 16.99
N ALA A 184 -16.27 -69.14 16.03
CA ALA A 184 -17.17 -70.27 16.25
C ALA A 184 -16.56 -71.23 17.28
N ASP A 185 -17.38 -71.72 18.21
CA ASP A 185 -16.95 -72.74 19.15
C ASP A 185 -16.64 -74.03 18.38
N PRO A 186 -15.46 -74.65 18.53
CA PRO A 186 -15.19 -75.93 17.90
C PRO A 186 -16.14 -76.98 18.48
N GLU A 187 -16.97 -77.59 17.62
CA GLU A 187 -17.83 -78.69 18.02
C GLU A 187 -17.00 -79.77 18.75
N THR A 188 -17.44 -80.14 19.94
CA THR A 188 -16.88 -81.26 20.67
C THR A 188 -17.50 -82.53 20.12
N ILE A 189 -16.77 -83.22 19.25
CA ILE A 189 -17.20 -84.50 18.70
C ILE A 189 -17.18 -85.52 19.84
N ALA A 190 -18.37 -85.94 20.30
CA ALA A 190 -18.49 -87.12 21.14
C ALA A 190 -18.33 -88.36 20.26
N ASP A 191 -17.36 -89.22 20.57
CA ASP A 191 -17.19 -90.51 19.91
C ASP A 191 -18.42 -91.40 20.20
N GLU A 192 -19.16 -91.77 19.16
CA GLU A 192 -20.37 -92.60 19.26
C GLU A 192 -20.07 -94.01 19.80
N CYS A 193 -18.79 -94.42 19.83
CA CYS A 193 -18.33 -95.71 20.35
C CYS A 193 -17.66 -95.64 21.74
N ASP A 194 -17.45 -94.45 22.34
CA ASP A 194 -16.94 -94.32 23.71
C ASP A 194 -17.52 -93.08 24.45
N PRO A 195 -18.61 -93.24 25.22
CA PRO A 195 -19.21 -92.16 26.00
C PRO A 195 -18.36 -91.68 27.20
N CYS A 196 -17.10 -92.10 27.34
CA CYS A 196 -16.17 -91.69 28.40
C CYS A 196 -14.85 -91.10 27.88
N ALA A 197 -14.68 -90.90 26.57
CA ALA A 197 -13.54 -90.17 26.03
C ALA A 197 -13.68 -88.67 26.31
N ASP A 198 -12.63 -88.03 26.83
CA ASP A 198 -12.56 -86.59 27.03
C ASP A 198 -12.83 -85.89 25.68
N THR A 199 -13.80 -84.98 25.66
CA THR A 199 -14.17 -84.21 24.48
C THR A 199 -12.95 -83.42 23.99
N VAL A 200 -12.31 -83.88 22.93
CA VAL A 200 -11.24 -83.15 22.27
C VAL A 200 -11.91 -82.05 21.43
N ALA A 201 -11.70 -80.79 21.80
CA ALA A 201 -12.04 -79.68 20.92
C ALA A 201 -11.34 -79.91 19.58
N ALA A 202 -12.10 -80.07 18.50
CA ALA A 202 -11.52 -80.10 17.17
C ALA A 202 -10.68 -78.82 17.00
N GLU A 203 -9.40 -78.94 16.62
CA GLU A 203 -8.60 -77.76 16.29
C GLU A 203 -9.33 -77.00 15.18
N GLN A 204 -9.82 -75.79 15.48
CA GLN A 204 -10.44 -74.95 14.49
C GLN A 204 -9.40 -74.59 13.43
N SER A 205 -9.44 -75.25 12.26
CA SER A 205 -8.48 -75.01 11.19
C SER A 205 -8.88 -73.76 10.40
N VAL A 206 -8.55 -72.59 10.94
CA VAL A 206 -8.77 -71.30 10.27
C VAL A 206 -7.78 -71.14 9.11
N ALA A 207 -8.26 -70.79 7.92
CA ALA A 207 -7.42 -70.49 6.75
C ALA A 207 -6.77 -69.10 6.87
N ASN A 208 -5.63 -68.88 6.21
CA ASN A 208 -5.06 -67.54 6.11
C ASN A 208 -5.79 -66.76 5.01
N ALA A 209 -6.71 -65.88 5.39
CA ALA A 209 -7.59 -65.18 4.47
C ALA A 209 -7.94 -63.78 4.98
N LEU A 210 -8.48 -62.94 4.09
CA LEU A 210 -9.11 -61.67 4.43
C LEU A 210 -10.57 -61.79 4.03
N PHE A 211 -11.44 -61.97 5.01
CA PHE A 211 -12.86 -62.14 4.79
C PHE A 211 -13.54 -60.78 4.71
N ARG A 212 -14.45 -60.60 3.75
CA ARG A 212 -15.19 -59.37 3.50
C ARG A 212 -16.69 -59.63 3.65
N ILE A 213 -17.40 -58.69 4.29
CA ILE A 213 -18.85 -58.54 4.24
C ILE A 213 -19.12 -57.16 3.64
N GLU A 214 -19.93 -57.06 2.59
CA GLU A 214 -20.17 -55.83 1.84
C GLU A 214 -21.66 -55.60 1.62
N VAL A 215 -22.10 -54.34 1.77
CA VAL A 215 -23.43 -53.87 1.39
C VAL A 215 -23.39 -53.56 -0.10
N VAL A 216 -24.05 -54.39 -0.90
CA VAL A 216 -24.06 -54.26 -2.37
C VAL A 216 -25.21 -53.36 -2.83
N HIS A 217 -26.32 -53.34 -2.09
CA HIS A 217 -27.48 -52.52 -2.42
C HIS A 217 -28.22 -52.08 -1.15
N VAL A 218 -28.71 -50.84 -1.15
CA VAL A 218 -29.61 -50.27 -0.16
C VAL A 218 -30.88 -49.78 -0.87
N PHE A 219 -32.05 -50.21 -0.39
CA PHE A 219 -33.36 -49.77 -0.88
C PHE A 219 -34.00 -48.83 0.15
N GLY A 220 -34.51 -47.68 -0.31
CA GLY A 220 -35.11 -46.66 0.56
C GLY A 220 -34.08 -45.67 1.13
N ASP A 221 -34.44 -45.07 2.27
CA ASP A 221 -33.64 -44.08 3.01
C ASP A 221 -32.39 -44.74 3.63
N PRO A 222 -31.16 -44.22 3.44
CA PRO A 222 -29.97 -44.79 4.05
C PRO A 222 -29.96 -44.78 5.58
N GLN A 223 -30.72 -43.89 6.24
CA GLN A 223 -30.81 -43.86 7.71
C GLN A 223 -31.77 -44.92 8.25
N HIS A 224 -32.80 -45.28 7.47
CA HIS A 224 -33.81 -46.27 7.82
C HIS A 224 -34.23 -47.06 6.56
N PRO A 225 -33.35 -47.93 6.03
CA PRO A 225 -33.62 -48.57 4.75
C PRO A 225 -34.76 -49.58 4.86
N ASP A 226 -35.56 -49.69 3.80
CA ASP A 226 -36.63 -50.69 3.72
C ASP A 226 -36.02 -52.09 3.68
N SER A 227 -34.98 -52.26 2.86
CA SER A 227 -34.20 -53.48 2.75
C SER A 227 -32.78 -53.21 2.27
N ILE A 228 -31.88 -54.14 2.53
CA ILE A 228 -30.51 -54.12 2.03
C ILE A 228 -30.14 -55.47 1.42
N ARG A 229 -29.16 -55.46 0.53
CA ARG A 229 -28.51 -56.66 0.00
C ARG A 229 -27.06 -56.65 0.43
N ILE A 230 -26.64 -57.71 1.12
CA ILE A 230 -25.26 -57.93 1.53
C ILE A 230 -24.66 -59.14 0.82
N ALA A 231 -23.36 -59.14 0.61
CA ALA A 231 -22.60 -60.28 0.09
C ALA A 231 -21.30 -60.47 0.89
N TRP A 232 -20.82 -61.70 0.96
CA TRP A 232 -19.60 -62.01 1.72
C TRP A 232 -18.67 -62.99 1.02
N SER A 233 -17.37 -62.85 1.28
CA SER A 233 -16.32 -63.62 0.61
C SER A 233 -15.06 -63.74 1.47
N ALA A 234 -14.58 -64.96 1.65
CA ALA A 234 -13.26 -65.28 2.22
C ALA A 234 -12.09 -64.90 1.29
N GLU A 235 -12.38 -64.62 0.02
CA GLU A 235 -11.40 -64.18 -0.98
C GLU A 235 -11.39 -62.64 -1.13
N ASN A 236 -11.93 -61.90 -0.16
CA ASN A 236 -12.09 -60.43 -0.19
C ASN A 236 -12.73 -59.94 -1.51
N ALA A 237 -13.67 -60.72 -2.05
CA ALA A 237 -14.36 -60.44 -3.31
C ALA A 237 -13.43 -60.29 -4.54
N ALA A 238 -12.22 -60.83 -4.47
CA ALA A 238 -11.19 -60.69 -5.51
C ALA A 238 -11.43 -61.59 -6.74
N ALA A 239 -12.25 -62.64 -6.61
CA ALA A 239 -12.54 -63.55 -7.71
C ALA A 239 -13.51 -62.89 -8.69
N ILE A 240 -12.98 -62.41 -9.82
CA ILE A 240 -13.73 -61.77 -10.92
C ILE A 240 -13.37 -62.41 -12.27
N ALA A 241 -14.32 -62.39 -13.21
CA ALA A 241 -14.13 -62.87 -14.56
C ALA A 241 -15.07 -62.13 -15.55
N PRO A 242 -14.83 -62.22 -16.88
CA PRO A 242 -15.86 -61.87 -17.85
C PRO A 242 -17.12 -62.71 -17.61
N ALA A 243 -18.31 -62.14 -17.78
CA ALA A 243 -19.57 -62.89 -17.59
C ALA A 243 -19.72 -64.10 -18.53
N THR A 244 -18.93 -64.16 -19.60
CA THR A 244 -18.84 -65.27 -20.56
C THR A 244 -17.92 -66.41 -20.12
N VAL A 245 -17.37 -66.36 -18.90
CA VAL A 245 -16.47 -67.38 -18.36
C VAL A 245 -17.14 -68.76 -18.30
N ASN A 246 -16.37 -69.81 -18.57
CA ASN A 246 -16.85 -71.17 -18.43
C ASN A 246 -17.15 -71.49 -16.96
N SER A 247 -18.32 -72.06 -16.68
CA SER A 247 -18.75 -72.44 -15.34
C SER A 247 -17.84 -73.51 -14.71
N GLU A 248 -17.16 -74.34 -15.50
CA GLU A 248 -16.18 -75.31 -14.99
C GLU A 248 -14.88 -74.65 -14.49
N ASP A 249 -14.50 -73.51 -15.07
CA ASP A 249 -13.23 -72.84 -14.77
C ASP A 249 -13.35 -71.87 -13.58
N PHE A 250 -14.53 -71.25 -13.41
CA PHE A 250 -14.77 -70.22 -12.40
C PHE A 250 -15.78 -70.62 -11.32
N GLY A 251 -16.62 -71.61 -11.60
CA GLY A 251 -17.67 -72.05 -10.69
C GLY A 251 -17.13 -72.72 -9.44
N ARG A 252 -17.81 -72.50 -8.30
CA ARG A 252 -17.55 -73.15 -7.01
C ARG A 252 -18.87 -73.59 -6.40
N ALA A 253 -18.89 -74.80 -5.84
CA ALA A 253 -20.08 -75.32 -5.15
C ALA A 253 -20.43 -74.45 -3.95
N GLY A 254 -21.70 -74.08 -3.82
CA GLY A 254 -22.21 -73.22 -2.74
C GLY A 254 -21.84 -71.74 -2.84
N ALA A 255 -21.22 -71.30 -3.94
CA ALA A 255 -20.95 -69.89 -4.20
C ALA A 255 -22.12 -69.22 -4.93
N VAL A 256 -22.24 -67.91 -4.76
CA VAL A 256 -23.17 -67.05 -5.50
C VAL A 256 -22.39 -66.08 -6.38
N TYR A 257 -23.02 -65.60 -7.44
CA TYR A 257 -22.36 -64.83 -8.50
C TYR A 257 -23.06 -63.49 -8.68
N GLU A 258 -22.32 -62.41 -8.50
CA GLU A 258 -22.76 -61.05 -8.78
C GLU A 258 -22.38 -60.68 -10.21
N PHE A 259 -23.37 -60.39 -11.04
CA PHE A 259 -23.21 -59.81 -12.36
C PHE A 259 -23.22 -58.29 -12.24
N TYR A 260 -22.13 -57.67 -12.67
CA TYR A 260 -21.88 -56.24 -12.49
C TYR A 260 -21.25 -55.61 -13.73
N SER A 261 -21.26 -54.28 -13.79
CA SER A 261 -20.66 -53.50 -14.87
C SER A 261 -19.92 -52.28 -14.33
N THR A 262 -19.20 -51.58 -15.21
CA THR A 262 -18.61 -50.29 -14.85
C THR A 262 -19.68 -49.27 -14.44
N VAL A 263 -20.89 -49.31 -15.02
CA VAL A 263 -21.98 -48.39 -14.66
C VAL A 263 -22.48 -48.67 -13.25
N THR A 264 -22.74 -49.94 -12.91
CA THR A 264 -23.21 -50.30 -11.55
C THR A 264 -22.16 -49.94 -10.49
N GLU A 265 -20.88 -50.14 -10.79
CA GLU A 265 -19.77 -49.73 -9.90
C GLU A 265 -19.70 -48.21 -9.75
N CYS A 266 -19.98 -47.42 -10.79
CA CYS A 266 -20.02 -45.95 -10.68
C CYS A 266 -21.19 -45.44 -9.84
N HIS A 267 -22.21 -46.25 -9.56
CA HIS A 267 -23.40 -45.81 -8.83
C HIS A 267 -23.34 -46.12 -7.33
N LEU A 268 -22.25 -46.67 -6.80
CA LEU A 268 -22.10 -46.89 -5.36
C LEU A 268 -22.22 -45.59 -4.55
N GLY A 269 -22.61 -45.69 -3.28
CA GLY A 269 -22.98 -44.56 -2.43
C GLY A 269 -24.49 -44.24 -2.42
N VAL A 270 -24.82 -43.11 -1.79
CA VAL A 270 -26.18 -42.59 -1.67
C VAL A 270 -26.47 -41.56 -2.76
N HIS A 271 -27.70 -41.58 -3.27
CA HIS A 271 -28.21 -40.65 -4.28
C HIS A 271 -29.65 -40.27 -3.94
N GLU A 272 -30.08 -39.06 -4.30
CA GLU A 272 -31.46 -38.60 -4.03
C GLU A 272 -32.52 -39.53 -4.65
N GLN A 273 -32.30 -39.98 -5.88
CA GLN A 273 -33.13 -41.00 -6.53
C GLN A 273 -32.51 -42.39 -6.39
N ASN A 274 -32.22 -42.83 -5.16
CA ASN A 274 -31.48 -44.07 -4.89
C ASN A 274 -32.10 -45.30 -5.59
N GLY A 275 -33.43 -45.40 -5.65
CA GLY A 275 -34.14 -46.49 -6.33
C GLY A 275 -34.03 -46.50 -7.86
N ALA A 276 -33.55 -45.42 -8.47
CA ALA A 276 -33.30 -45.32 -9.91
C ALA A 276 -31.84 -45.64 -10.30
N MET A 277 -30.99 -45.96 -9.32
CA MET A 277 -29.57 -46.19 -9.56
C MET A 277 -29.32 -47.56 -10.20
N ALA A 278 -28.36 -47.62 -11.12
CA ALA A 278 -27.89 -48.86 -11.69
C ALA A 278 -27.22 -49.73 -10.60
N ARG A 279 -27.66 -50.98 -10.47
CA ARG A 279 -27.21 -51.92 -9.43
C ARG A 279 -26.90 -53.27 -10.05
N SER A 280 -26.03 -54.04 -9.41
CA SER A 280 -25.67 -55.39 -9.83
C SER A 280 -26.80 -56.39 -9.55
N SER A 281 -26.77 -57.51 -10.26
CA SER A 281 -27.75 -58.58 -10.13
C SER A 281 -27.07 -59.88 -9.73
N PHE A 282 -27.78 -60.80 -9.06
CA PHE A 282 -27.19 -62.01 -8.48
C PHE A 282 -27.74 -63.28 -9.11
N ALA A 283 -26.95 -64.35 -9.06
CA ALA A 283 -27.33 -65.70 -9.45
C ALA A 283 -26.73 -66.73 -8.47
N THR A 284 -27.43 -67.83 -8.23
CA THR A 284 -26.89 -69.00 -7.51
C THR A 284 -26.08 -69.92 -8.45
N SER A 285 -26.19 -69.73 -9.76
CA SER A 285 -25.48 -70.51 -10.78
C SER A 285 -25.12 -69.66 -12.00
N LEU A 286 -23.87 -69.77 -12.46
CA LEU A 286 -23.41 -69.17 -13.73
C LEU A 286 -24.18 -69.68 -14.95
N THR A 287 -24.81 -70.86 -14.87
CA THR A 287 -25.56 -71.45 -15.99
C THR A 287 -26.98 -70.93 -16.07
N GLU A 288 -27.61 -70.64 -14.92
CA GLU A 288 -28.96 -70.10 -14.84
C GLU A 288 -28.98 -68.60 -15.15
N GLY A 289 -27.88 -67.91 -14.83
CA GLY A 289 -27.73 -66.48 -15.06
C GLY A 289 -28.38 -65.64 -13.95
N PRO A 290 -28.18 -64.31 -13.98
CA PRO A 290 -28.69 -63.39 -12.96
C PRO A 290 -30.22 -63.28 -12.95
N GLU A 291 -30.77 -62.88 -11.80
CA GLU A 291 -32.17 -62.47 -11.61
C GLU A 291 -32.62 -61.49 -12.71
N ASP A 292 -31.80 -60.47 -12.97
CA ASP A 292 -31.99 -59.51 -14.04
C ASP A 292 -31.14 -59.90 -15.25
N PRO A 293 -31.75 -60.29 -16.39
CA PRO A 293 -31.02 -60.87 -17.51
C PRO A 293 -30.11 -59.89 -18.26
N ALA A 294 -30.23 -58.60 -18.01
CA ALA A 294 -29.44 -57.54 -18.66
C ALA A 294 -29.07 -56.44 -17.64
N PRO A 295 -27.93 -55.76 -17.82
CA PRO A 295 -27.55 -54.64 -16.97
C PRO A 295 -28.49 -53.43 -17.19
N PRO A 296 -28.57 -52.49 -16.23
CA PRO A 296 -29.41 -51.29 -16.32
C PRO A 296 -29.17 -50.44 -17.58
N GLU A 297 -27.92 -50.39 -18.07
CA GLU A 297 -27.54 -49.71 -19.31
C GLU A 297 -27.91 -50.47 -20.61
N GLY A 298 -28.40 -51.71 -20.48
CA GLY A 298 -28.77 -52.60 -21.58
C GLY A 298 -27.61 -53.39 -22.19
N GLY A 299 -27.95 -54.44 -22.94
CA GLY A 299 -26.98 -55.39 -23.52
C GLY A 299 -26.79 -56.64 -22.66
N ASP A 300 -25.63 -57.29 -22.79
CA ASP A 300 -25.25 -58.43 -21.95
C ASP A 300 -24.39 -57.94 -20.77
N TRP A 301 -24.49 -58.59 -19.62
CA TRP A 301 -23.62 -58.31 -18.48
C TRP A 301 -22.15 -58.52 -18.87
N PRO A 302 -21.24 -57.57 -18.58
CA PRO A 302 -19.84 -57.69 -18.98
C PRO A 302 -19.00 -58.52 -18.01
N PHE A 303 -19.27 -58.42 -16.70
CA PHE A 303 -18.44 -58.98 -15.65
C PHE A 303 -19.25 -59.80 -14.64
N VAL A 304 -18.57 -60.75 -14.01
CA VAL A 304 -19.11 -61.55 -12.91
C VAL A 304 -18.10 -61.63 -11.77
N ARG A 305 -18.58 -61.53 -10.53
CA ARG A 305 -17.81 -61.64 -9.29
C ARG A 305 -18.35 -62.80 -8.46
N ARG A 306 -17.46 -63.60 -7.89
CA ARG A 306 -17.83 -64.76 -7.07
C ARG A 306 -17.81 -64.40 -5.59
N TRP A 307 -18.90 -64.73 -4.91
CA TRP A 307 -19.10 -64.56 -3.48
C TRP A 307 -19.32 -65.92 -2.82
N ASP A 308 -18.98 -66.06 -1.54
CA ASP A 308 -19.28 -67.28 -0.79
C ASP A 308 -20.78 -67.35 -0.45
N GLY A 309 -21.43 -66.21 -0.23
CA GLY A 309 -22.88 -66.12 -0.07
C GLY A 309 -23.39 -64.68 -0.13
N MET A 310 -24.69 -64.53 -0.13
CA MET A 310 -25.39 -63.25 -0.14
C MET A 310 -26.69 -63.35 0.66
N ALA A 311 -27.22 -62.20 1.10
CA ALA A 311 -28.52 -62.14 1.72
C ALA A 311 -29.26 -60.85 1.35
N VAL A 312 -30.57 -60.96 1.19
CA VAL A 312 -31.51 -59.84 1.17
C VAL A 312 -32.16 -59.75 2.54
N ILE A 313 -32.03 -58.59 3.18
CA ILE A 313 -32.52 -58.34 4.53
C ILE A 313 -33.60 -57.27 4.42
N ASP A 314 -34.84 -57.65 4.73
CA ASP A 314 -36.00 -56.78 4.74
C ASP A 314 -36.27 -56.33 6.19
N PHE A 315 -35.91 -55.08 6.50
CA PHE A 315 -36.10 -54.51 7.83
C PHE A 315 -37.57 -54.21 8.12
N ALA A 316 -38.36 -53.90 7.09
CA ALA A 316 -39.78 -53.59 7.25
C ALA A 316 -40.61 -54.82 7.66
N ASN A 317 -40.30 -55.98 7.08
CA ASN A 317 -41.01 -57.24 7.36
C ASN A 317 -40.27 -58.16 8.35
N GLY A 318 -39.02 -57.85 8.67
CA GLY A 318 -38.18 -58.67 9.55
C GLY A 318 -37.78 -60.01 8.93
N ASN A 319 -37.67 -60.06 7.60
CA ASN A 319 -37.36 -61.27 6.84
C ASN A 319 -35.92 -61.25 6.33
N VAL A 320 -35.31 -62.42 6.24
CA VAL A 320 -33.98 -62.62 5.65
C VAL A 320 -34.08 -63.75 4.63
N GLU A 321 -33.58 -63.50 3.43
CA GLU A 321 -33.41 -64.48 2.37
C GLU A 321 -31.91 -64.60 2.06
N ASP A 322 -31.26 -65.65 2.55
CA ASP A 322 -29.85 -65.93 2.34
C ASP A 322 -29.61 -67.08 1.35
N GLU A 323 -28.55 -66.96 0.55
CA GLU A 323 -28.12 -67.92 -0.46
C GLU A 323 -26.60 -68.14 -0.37
N GLY A 324 -26.15 -69.37 -0.68
CA GLY A 324 -24.74 -69.75 -0.66
C GLY A 324 -24.27 -70.34 0.67
N ASN A 325 -23.00 -70.13 1.00
CA ASN A 325 -22.34 -70.67 2.19
C ASN A 325 -22.30 -69.65 3.34
N GLY A 326 -22.98 -69.99 4.44
CA GLY A 326 -23.18 -69.13 5.60
C GLY A 326 -24.67 -68.83 5.78
N THR A 327 -25.10 -68.57 7.01
CA THR A 327 -26.50 -68.25 7.32
C THR A 327 -26.61 -66.87 7.94
N VAL A 328 -27.63 -66.12 7.54
CA VAL A 328 -27.88 -64.77 8.05
C VAL A 328 -29.16 -64.77 8.90
N SER A 329 -29.12 -64.08 10.03
CA SER A 329 -30.29 -63.86 10.88
C SER A 329 -30.41 -62.39 11.27
N LEU A 330 -31.64 -61.92 11.43
CA LEU A 330 -31.97 -60.56 11.85
C LEU A 330 -32.61 -60.58 13.24
N SER A 331 -32.11 -59.76 14.15
CA SER A 331 -32.68 -59.56 15.48
C SER A 331 -32.69 -58.08 15.83
N GLY A 332 -33.86 -57.44 15.70
CA GLY A 332 -33.94 -55.98 15.75
C GLY A 332 -33.22 -55.35 14.55
N GLY A 333 -32.37 -54.34 14.78
CA GLY A 333 -31.49 -53.76 13.76
C GLY A 333 -30.15 -54.49 13.59
N THR A 334 -29.92 -55.61 14.29
CA THR A 334 -28.65 -56.33 14.23
C THR A 334 -28.70 -57.51 13.27
N VAL A 335 -27.77 -57.52 12.31
CA VAL A 335 -27.60 -58.58 11.31
C VAL A 335 -26.46 -59.49 11.76
N ARG A 336 -26.74 -60.78 11.93
CA ARG A 336 -25.74 -61.79 12.30
C ARG A 336 -25.49 -62.75 11.14
N LEU A 337 -24.27 -62.76 10.62
CA LEU A 337 -23.76 -63.75 9.67
C LEU A 337 -22.99 -64.84 10.42
N THR A 338 -23.38 -66.10 10.25
CA THR A 338 -22.73 -67.26 10.86
C THR A 338 -22.17 -68.20 9.80
N ASN A 339 -20.92 -68.65 9.97
CA ASN A 339 -20.32 -69.74 9.21
C ASN A 339 -19.61 -70.73 10.16
N ASP A 340 -18.87 -71.68 9.58
CA ASP A 340 -18.09 -72.70 10.32
C ASP A 340 -16.87 -72.14 11.09
N ILE A 341 -16.49 -70.89 10.84
CA ILE A 341 -15.31 -70.24 11.41
C ILE A 341 -15.68 -69.18 12.46
N PHE A 342 -16.73 -68.40 12.24
CA PHE A 342 -17.11 -67.29 13.11
C PHE A 342 -18.59 -66.89 12.97
N SER A 343 -19.03 -66.09 13.94
CA SER A 343 -20.25 -65.28 13.88
C SER A 343 -19.88 -63.81 13.86
N ALA A 344 -20.30 -63.07 12.84
CA ALA A 344 -20.14 -61.62 12.73
C ALA A 344 -21.50 -60.95 12.94
N GLU A 345 -21.57 -59.99 13.86
CA GLU A 345 -22.76 -59.22 14.16
C GLU A 345 -22.53 -57.77 13.76
N ILE A 346 -23.37 -57.24 12.87
CA ILE A 346 -23.36 -55.84 12.45
C ILE A 346 -24.61 -55.16 12.98
N ASP A 347 -24.42 -54.19 13.87
CA ASP A 347 -25.48 -53.36 14.42
C ASP A 347 -25.79 -52.21 13.47
N PHE A 348 -27.02 -52.16 12.96
CA PHE A 348 -27.55 -51.07 12.12
C PHE A 348 -28.62 -50.24 12.83
N ASP A 349 -28.93 -50.49 14.11
CA ASP A 349 -29.99 -49.77 14.80
C ASP A 349 -29.64 -48.28 14.96
N GLY A 350 -30.43 -47.41 14.33
CA GLY A 350 -30.20 -45.95 14.30
C GLY A 350 -28.89 -45.53 13.62
N ARG A 351 -28.37 -46.35 12.69
CA ARG A 351 -27.10 -46.12 11.99
C ARG A 351 -27.30 -46.11 10.48
N ALA A 352 -26.58 -45.21 9.81
CA ALA A 352 -26.61 -45.09 8.37
C ALA A 352 -26.01 -46.32 7.66
N ILE A 353 -26.64 -46.74 6.57
CA ILE A 353 -26.18 -47.85 5.73
C ILE A 353 -25.99 -47.33 4.30
N VAL A 354 -24.78 -47.50 3.75
CA VAL A 354 -24.43 -47.02 2.41
C VAL A 354 -24.01 -48.18 1.51
N ALA A 355 -24.45 -48.17 0.26
CA ALA A 355 -24.00 -49.14 -0.73
C ALA A 355 -22.50 -48.95 -1.03
N GLY A 356 -21.72 -50.02 -0.92
CA GLY A 356 -20.25 -50.00 -0.97
C GLY A 356 -19.59 -49.98 0.41
N ASP A 357 -20.36 -49.92 1.49
CA ASP A 357 -19.84 -50.18 2.84
C ASP A 357 -19.40 -51.63 2.97
N TYR A 358 -18.22 -51.86 3.53
CA TYR A 358 -17.75 -53.21 3.81
C TYR A 358 -16.95 -53.28 5.11
N TRP A 359 -16.98 -54.45 5.72
CA TRP A 359 -16.19 -54.82 6.89
C TRP A 359 -15.22 -55.94 6.54
N LEU A 360 -14.07 -55.93 7.20
CA LEU A 360 -13.01 -56.90 6.98
C LEU A 360 -12.73 -57.68 8.26
N ILE A 361 -12.58 -58.99 8.11
CA ILE A 361 -12.19 -59.92 9.17
C ILE A 361 -10.92 -60.63 8.72
N GLU A 362 -9.85 -60.44 9.49
CA GLU A 362 -8.59 -61.13 9.28
C GLU A 362 -8.64 -62.54 9.87
N LEU A 363 -8.32 -63.51 9.04
CA LEU A 363 -8.20 -64.91 9.42
C LEU A 363 -6.71 -65.28 9.36
N ARG A 364 -6.13 -65.64 10.50
CA ARG A 364 -4.70 -65.92 10.68
C ARG A 364 -4.48 -67.13 11.57
N ARG A 365 -4.24 -68.30 10.96
CA ARG A 365 -4.12 -69.60 11.64
C ARG A 365 -3.21 -69.62 12.87
N PHE A 366 -2.11 -68.86 12.81
CA PHE A 366 -1.06 -68.86 13.83
C PHE A 366 -0.97 -67.55 14.62
N ALA A 367 -1.96 -66.65 14.47
CA ALA A 367 -2.02 -65.45 15.29
C ALA A 367 -2.59 -65.78 16.68
N ASP A 368 -2.25 -64.96 17.67
CA ASP A 368 -2.80 -65.07 19.03
C ASP A 368 -4.33 -64.92 19.04
N GLU A 369 -4.86 -64.11 18.11
CA GLU A 369 -6.29 -63.99 17.79
C GLU A 369 -6.50 -64.46 16.33
N PRO A 370 -6.89 -65.73 16.11
CA PRO A 370 -7.00 -66.29 14.76
C PRO A 370 -8.10 -65.67 13.90
N VAL A 371 -9.11 -65.08 14.53
CA VAL A 371 -10.22 -64.37 13.89
C VAL A 371 -10.28 -62.98 14.52
N ARG A 372 -10.11 -61.94 13.69
CA ARG A 372 -10.07 -60.56 14.18
C ARG A 372 -10.78 -59.62 13.22
N ALA A 373 -11.69 -58.79 13.72
CA ALA A 373 -12.23 -57.68 12.95
C ALA A 373 -11.13 -56.63 12.73
N VAL A 374 -10.91 -56.20 11.49
CA VAL A 374 -9.92 -55.15 11.18
C VAL A 374 -10.33 -53.82 11.83
N GLN A 375 -11.62 -53.50 11.75
CA GLN A 375 -12.23 -52.33 12.35
C GLN A 375 -13.72 -52.64 12.63
N ALA A 376 -14.26 -52.00 13.67
CA ALA A 376 -15.68 -52.14 14.01
C ALA A 376 -16.58 -51.36 13.04
N LEU A 377 -16.24 -50.12 12.71
CA LEU A 377 -16.91 -49.32 11.67
C LEU A 377 -16.50 -49.79 10.25
N PRO A 378 -17.32 -49.51 9.22
CA PRO A 378 -17.00 -49.92 7.85
C PRO A 378 -15.71 -49.28 7.36
N VAL A 379 -14.97 -50.05 6.55
CA VAL A 379 -13.76 -49.63 5.81
C VAL A 379 -14.14 -49.24 4.36
N GLY A 380 -15.44 -49.01 4.14
CA GLY A 380 -16.11 -48.76 2.87
C GLY A 380 -15.63 -47.54 2.08
N ILE A 381 -16.34 -47.28 0.99
CA ILE A 381 -16.11 -46.08 0.17
C ILE A 381 -16.42 -44.84 1.02
N ARG A 382 -15.48 -43.91 1.09
CA ARG A 382 -15.71 -42.59 1.71
C ARG A 382 -15.93 -41.54 0.63
N HIS A 383 -17.11 -40.95 0.66
CA HIS A 383 -17.53 -39.88 -0.23
C HIS A 383 -17.11 -38.52 0.34
N SER A 384 -16.61 -37.64 -0.52
CA SER A 384 -16.26 -36.27 -0.14
C SER A 384 -17.09 -35.30 -0.95
N TYR A 385 -17.88 -34.47 -0.27
CA TYR A 385 -18.85 -33.59 -0.91
C TYR A 385 -18.39 -32.13 -0.97
N CYS A 386 -18.68 -31.46 -2.08
CA CYS A 386 -18.51 -30.02 -2.26
C CYS A 386 -19.82 -29.44 -2.80
N PRO A 387 -20.61 -28.70 -2.00
CA PRO A 387 -21.78 -28.01 -2.51
C PRO A 387 -21.34 -26.97 -3.56
N LEU A 388 -22.02 -26.94 -4.70
CA LEU A 388 -21.73 -26.04 -5.79
C LEU A 388 -22.63 -24.81 -5.71
N PHE A 389 -23.84 -24.91 -6.26
CA PHE A 389 -24.80 -23.81 -6.36
C PHE A 389 -26.25 -24.31 -6.38
N ARG A 390 -27.20 -23.40 -6.18
CA ARG A 390 -28.63 -23.68 -6.11
C ARG A 390 -29.28 -23.67 -7.49
N VAL A 391 -30.27 -24.55 -7.65
CA VAL A 391 -31.10 -24.63 -8.85
C VAL A 391 -32.56 -24.65 -8.40
N THR A 392 -33.36 -23.75 -8.98
CA THR A 392 -34.79 -23.63 -8.70
C THR A 392 -35.54 -23.74 -10.02
N ASP A 393 -36.46 -24.70 -10.11
CA ASP A 393 -37.28 -24.97 -11.30
C ASP A 393 -36.44 -25.10 -12.60
N GLY A 394 -35.32 -25.83 -12.51
CA GLY A 394 -34.40 -26.07 -13.62
C GLY A 394 -33.50 -24.90 -14.02
N ALA A 395 -33.55 -23.76 -13.30
CA ALA A 395 -32.70 -22.60 -13.53
C ALA A 395 -31.68 -22.41 -12.39
N ILE A 396 -30.46 -22.03 -12.74
CA ILE A 396 -29.40 -21.77 -11.74
C ILE A 396 -29.65 -20.41 -11.08
N GLU A 397 -29.66 -20.38 -9.75
CA GLU A 397 -29.78 -19.13 -9.00
C GLU A 397 -28.49 -18.30 -9.04
N PRO A 398 -28.58 -16.97 -8.88
CA PRO A 398 -27.39 -16.15 -8.68
C PRO A 398 -26.57 -16.64 -7.48
N LEU A 399 -25.27 -16.77 -7.67
CA LEU A 399 -24.36 -17.18 -6.60
C LEU A 399 -24.32 -16.13 -5.48
N THR A 400 -24.41 -16.57 -4.24
CA THR A 400 -24.12 -15.72 -3.06
C THR A 400 -22.62 -15.43 -2.97
N ASP A 401 -22.24 -14.43 -2.17
CA ASP A 401 -20.82 -14.12 -1.93
C ASP A 401 -20.04 -15.32 -1.34
N PRO A 402 -20.52 -16.02 -0.30
CA PRO A 402 -19.85 -17.23 0.19
C PRO A 402 -19.68 -18.33 -0.87
N GLU A 403 -20.69 -18.53 -1.74
CA GLU A 403 -20.62 -19.51 -2.83
C GLU A 403 -19.60 -19.10 -3.88
N THR A 404 -19.59 -17.82 -4.26
CA THR A 404 -18.60 -17.25 -5.19
C THR A 404 -17.19 -17.45 -4.66
N ARG A 405 -16.94 -17.16 -3.37
CA ARG A 405 -15.64 -17.35 -2.74
C ARG A 405 -15.22 -18.82 -2.64
N ARG A 406 -16.17 -19.74 -2.45
CA ARG A 406 -15.91 -21.18 -2.40
C ARG A 406 -15.56 -21.75 -3.77
N LEU A 407 -16.28 -21.32 -4.80
CA LEU A 407 -16.15 -21.83 -6.17
C LEU A 407 -15.03 -21.16 -6.95
N SER A 408 -14.74 -19.91 -6.62
CA SER A 408 -13.55 -19.22 -7.08
C SER A 408 -12.36 -19.72 -6.28
N PHE A 409 -11.49 -20.50 -6.93
CA PHE A 409 -10.32 -21.12 -6.29
C PHE A 409 -9.00 -20.49 -6.80
N PRO A 410 -8.74 -19.19 -6.54
CA PRO A 410 -7.49 -18.58 -6.95
C PRO A 410 -6.32 -19.14 -6.16
N ALA A 411 -5.14 -19.20 -6.77
CA ALA A 411 -3.90 -19.56 -6.08
C ALA A 411 -3.69 -18.67 -4.83
N LEU A 412 -3.15 -19.20 -3.75
CA LEU A 412 -2.96 -18.48 -2.48
C LEU A 412 -2.15 -17.18 -2.65
N ALA A 413 -1.17 -17.17 -3.56
CA ALA A 413 -0.36 -15.99 -3.87
C ALA A 413 -1.17 -14.86 -4.53
N ASN A 414 -2.36 -15.17 -5.07
CA ASN A 414 -3.25 -14.26 -5.77
C ASN A 414 -4.65 -14.20 -5.12
N LEU A 415 -4.81 -14.64 -3.87
CA LEU A 415 -6.09 -14.60 -3.16
C LEU A 415 -6.50 -13.13 -2.95
N PRO A 416 -7.54 -12.62 -3.64
CA PRO A 416 -7.96 -11.24 -3.48
C PRO A 416 -8.69 -11.06 -2.15
N ALA A 417 -8.72 -9.83 -1.62
CA ALA A 417 -9.39 -9.55 -0.35
C ALA A 417 -10.92 -9.83 -0.40
N THR A 418 -11.53 -9.75 -1.59
CA THR A 418 -12.93 -10.14 -1.79
C THR A 418 -13.19 -11.61 -1.50
N HIS A 419 -12.14 -12.46 -1.48
CA HIS A 419 -12.25 -13.90 -1.25
C HIS A 419 -11.91 -14.32 0.19
N VAL A 420 -11.57 -13.35 1.05
CA VAL A 420 -11.30 -13.58 2.46
C VAL A 420 -12.53 -13.20 3.25
N GLY A 421 -13.15 -14.19 3.90
CA GLY A 421 -14.29 -13.94 4.77
C GLY A 421 -13.93 -13.05 5.96
N PHE A 422 -14.85 -12.19 6.36
CA PHE A 422 -14.65 -11.25 7.45
C PHE A 422 -15.71 -11.45 8.52
N VAL A 423 -15.27 -11.74 9.76
CA VAL A 423 -16.18 -11.79 10.91
C VAL A 423 -16.20 -10.42 11.54
N ASN A 424 -17.27 -9.68 11.30
CA ASN A 424 -17.39 -8.32 11.79
C ASN A 424 -17.64 -8.27 13.31
N SER A 425 -16.56 -8.13 14.08
CA SER A 425 -16.60 -7.93 15.53
C SER A 425 -16.74 -6.46 15.95
N CYS A 426 -16.71 -5.52 14.99
CA CYS A 426 -16.81 -4.09 15.25
C CYS A 426 -17.76 -3.43 14.23
N PRO A 427 -19.09 -3.64 14.38
CA PRO A 427 -20.08 -3.13 13.43
C PRO A 427 -20.02 -1.62 13.27
N THR A 428 -19.58 -0.90 14.30
CA THR A 428 -19.42 0.55 14.27
C THR A 428 -18.35 1.03 13.29
N LEU A 429 -17.35 0.19 13.00
CA LEU A 429 -16.21 0.54 12.14
C LEU A 429 -16.32 -0.08 10.75
N TYR A 430 -16.84 -1.29 10.66
CA TYR A 430 -16.88 -2.08 9.42
C TYR A 430 -18.31 -2.27 8.88
N ASP A 431 -19.30 -1.61 9.48
CA ASP A 431 -20.73 -1.64 9.12
C ASP A 431 -21.30 -3.05 8.95
N THR A 432 -21.73 -3.44 7.74
CA THR A 432 -22.25 -4.77 7.40
C THR A 432 -21.26 -5.61 6.59
N ALA A 433 -19.97 -5.25 6.55
CA ALA A 433 -18.97 -5.95 5.73
C ALA A 433 -18.96 -7.46 5.98
N GLU A 434 -19.04 -8.24 4.89
CA GLU A 434 -19.04 -9.71 4.91
C GLU A 434 -17.69 -10.31 4.46
N ASN A 435 -16.89 -9.53 3.73
CA ASN A 435 -15.55 -9.89 3.27
C ASN A 435 -14.49 -8.81 3.59
N MET A 436 -13.21 -9.17 3.47
CA MET A 436 -12.10 -8.29 3.83
C MET A 436 -11.99 -7.07 2.90
N GLN A 437 -12.40 -7.18 1.63
CA GLN A 437 -12.39 -6.03 0.73
C GLN A 437 -13.41 -4.97 1.18
N GLU A 438 -14.63 -5.36 1.51
CA GLU A 438 -15.65 -4.44 2.05
C GLU A 438 -15.20 -3.82 3.37
N ALA A 439 -14.54 -4.60 4.25
CA ALA A 439 -13.98 -4.05 5.48
C ALA A 439 -12.88 -3.01 5.19
N LEU A 440 -12.03 -3.25 4.20
CA LEU A 440 -11.01 -2.31 3.73
C LEU A 440 -11.62 -1.08 3.05
N ASP A 441 -12.67 -1.26 2.26
CA ASP A 441 -13.39 -0.17 1.59
C ASP A 441 -14.10 0.71 2.62
N ASN A 442 -14.70 0.11 3.65
CA ASN A 442 -15.29 0.80 4.80
C ASN A 442 -14.21 1.54 5.60
N LEU A 443 -13.05 0.93 5.83
CA LEU A 443 -11.88 1.61 6.42
C LEU A 443 -11.40 2.80 5.57
N CYS A 444 -11.33 2.64 4.25
CA CYS A 444 -10.92 3.71 3.33
C CYS A 444 -11.98 4.82 3.25
N SER A 445 -13.22 4.51 3.60
CA SER A 445 -14.35 5.44 3.64
C SER A 445 -14.51 6.14 5.00
N ILE A 446 -13.66 5.82 5.99
CA ILE A 446 -13.63 6.55 7.26
C ILE A 446 -13.24 7.99 6.98
N GLU A 447 -14.17 8.90 7.25
CA GLU A 447 -13.89 10.32 7.24
C GLU A 447 -13.44 10.75 8.65
N ALA A 448 -12.77 11.90 8.74
CA ALA A 448 -12.37 12.42 10.04
C ALA A 448 -13.57 12.68 10.98
N ALA A 449 -14.79 12.78 10.44
CA ALA A 449 -16.01 12.99 11.22
C ALA A 449 -16.40 11.75 12.02
N ASP A 450 -15.95 10.58 11.59
CA ASP A 450 -16.28 9.29 12.18
C ASP A 450 -15.34 8.91 13.34
N ILE A 451 -14.24 9.64 13.51
CA ILE A 451 -13.23 9.38 14.54
C ILE A 451 -13.46 10.29 15.74
N ALA A 452 -13.77 9.68 16.90
CA ALA A 452 -13.93 10.41 18.16
C ALA A 452 -12.64 11.13 18.57
N PHE A 453 -12.76 12.35 19.09
CA PHE A 453 -11.64 13.17 19.52
C PHE A 453 -11.82 13.61 20.98
N ASP A 454 -10.81 13.37 21.83
CA ASP A 454 -10.81 13.84 23.22
C ASP A 454 -10.05 15.18 23.34
N PRO A 455 -10.75 16.30 23.60
CA PRO A 455 -10.13 17.63 23.68
C PRO A 455 -9.38 17.89 25.01
N SER A 456 -9.34 16.93 25.95
CA SER A 456 -8.78 17.11 27.30
C SER A 456 -7.32 17.59 27.35
N GLY A 457 -6.53 17.33 26.30
CA GLY A 457 -5.13 17.74 26.20
C GLY A 457 -4.89 19.19 25.71
N CYS A 458 -5.88 19.85 25.10
CA CYS A 458 -5.70 21.20 24.55
C CYS A 458 -7.02 22.01 24.44
N PRO A 459 -7.70 22.33 25.56
CA PRO A 459 -9.03 22.93 25.57
C PRO A 459 -9.11 24.31 24.91
N ARG A 460 -7.98 25.02 24.77
CA ARG A 460 -7.93 26.35 24.15
C ARG A 460 -8.07 26.35 22.62
N LEU A 461 -7.74 25.24 21.96
CA LEU A 461 -7.73 25.13 20.49
C LEU A 461 -8.93 24.34 19.96
N TYR A 462 -9.47 23.44 20.79
CA TYR A 462 -10.51 22.47 20.41
C TYR A 462 -11.61 22.41 21.48
N ASP A 463 -12.13 23.57 21.90
CA ASP A 463 -13.28 23.64 22.81
C ASP A 463 -14.54 23.12 22.10
N GLU A 464 -15.36 22.32 22.80
CA GLU A 464 -16.65 21.75 22.33
C GLU A 464 -16.56 20.92 21.04
N VAL A 465 -15.59 20.01 20.96
CA VAL A 465 -15.33 19.17 19.79
C VAL A 465 -15.49 17.68 20.14
N ASP A 466 -16.31 16.97 19.37
CA ASP A 466 -16.62 15.55 19.62
C ASP A 466 -15.90 14.58 18.65
N ASN A 467 -15.46 15.05 17.48
CA ASN A 467 -14.79 14.24 16.45
C ASN A 467 -13.60 14.97 15.79
N VAL A 468 -12.76 14.23 15.07
CA VAL A 468 -11.54 14.76 14.43
C VAL A 468 -11.86 15.76 13.33
N GLN A 469 -12.96 15.63 12.59
CA GLN A 469 -13.35 16.60 11.56
C GLN A 469 -13.70 17.96 12.16
N ASP A 470 -14.40 18.00 13.29
CA ASP A 470 -14.69 19.22 14.02
C ASP A 470 -13.40 19.83 14.60
N ALA A 471 -12.45 18.99 15.04
CA ALA A 471 -11.14 19.43 15.50
C ALA A 471 -10.35 20.06 14.34
N LEU A 472 -10.34 19.42 13.18
CA LEU A 472 -9.73 19.90 11.95
C LEU A 472 -10.43 21.15 11.41
N THR A 473 -11.75 21.26 11.56
CA THR A 473 -12.53 22.44 11.16
C THR A 473 -12.21 23.63 12.06
N ASN A 474 -12.09 23.41 13.37
CA ASN A 474 -11.62 24.43 14.31
C ASN A 474 -10.15 24.79 14.05
N LEU A 475 -9.31 23.82 13.65
CA LEU A 475 -7.96 24.06 13.16
C LEU A 475 -7.98 24.90 11.87
N CYS A 476 -8.84 24.63 10.91
CA CYS A 476 -8.93 25.40 9.66
C CYS A 476 -9.48 26.82 9.86
N ARG A 477 -10.24 27.05 10.93
CA ARG A 477 -10.67 28.39 11.37
C ARG A 477 -9.54 29.18 12.03
N VAL A 478 -8.46 28.51 12.45
CA VAL A 478 -7.21 29.15 12.83
C VAL A 478 -6.45 29.46 11.53
N ASP A 479 -5.99 30.70 11.38
CA ASP A 479 -5.25 31.13 10.19
C ASP A 479 -3.89 30.40 10.09
N PHE A 480 -3.85 29.39 9.22
CA PHE A 480 -2.66 28.66 8.79
C PHE A 480 -2.28 29.00 7.34
N GLY A 481 -2.48 30.25 6.89
CA GLY A 481 -2.07 30.68 5.56
C GLY A 481 -0.66 30.17 5.20
N ASN A 482 -0.47 29.79 3.94
CA ASN A 482 0.79 29.30 3.35
C ASN A 482 2.01 30.18 3.67
N GLU A 483 1.80 31.36 4.27
CA GLU A 483 2.82 32.19 4.88
C GLU A 483 3.78 31.46 5.79
N ARG A 484 3.34 30.52 6.66
CA ARG A 484 4.28 29.76 7.51
C ARG A 484 5.16 28.81 6.70
N LEU A 485 4.58 28.17 5.68
CA LEU A 485 5.31 27.27 4.78
C LEU A 485 6.30 28.06 3.90
N LEU A 486 5.87 29.19 3.34
CA LEU A 486 6.71 30.09 2.54
C LEU A 486 7.81 30.75 3.37
N ARG A 487 7.58 31.04 4.67
CA ARG A 487 8.59 31.49 5.64
C ARG A 487 9.66 30.42 5.94
N HIS A 488 9.32 29.13 5.82
CA HIS A 488 10.27 28.03 6.01
C HIS A 488 10.97 27.62 4.70
N LEU A 489 10.28 27.75 3.56
CA LEU A 489 10.78 27.41 2.23
C LEU A 489 11.72 28.48 1.66
N HIS A 490 11.46 29.76 1.89
CA HIS A 490 12.19 30.86 1.26
C HIS A 490 13.06 31.62 2.29
N ASP A 491 14.17 32.19 1.82
CA ASP A 491 15.13 32.94 2.64
C ASP A 491 14.60 34.35 2.95
N TRP A 492 15.03 35.36 2.21
CA TRP A 492 14.42 36.69 2.19
C TRP A 492 14.74 37.33 0.83
N GLY A 493 13.86 38.18 0.34
CA GLY A 493 13.94 38.72 -1.01
C GLY A 493 12.61 38.78 -1.73
N VAL A 494 12.67 38.93 -3.06
CA VAL A 494 11.50 38.73 -3.92
C VAL A 494 11.21 37.24 -4.03
N VAL A 495 9.97 36.85 -3.71
CA VAL A 495 9.50 35.47 -3.85
C VAL A 495 9.01 35.24 -5.28
N CYS A 496 8.13 36.12 -5.78
CA CYS A 496 7.63 36.07 -7.16
C CYS A 496 7.09 37.44 -7.62
N GLY A 497 6.94 37.62 -8.93
CA GLY A 497 6.12 38.68 -9.55
C GLY A 497 6.67 40.13 -9.55
N VAL A 498 7.40 40.56 -8.52
CA VAL A 498 7.85 41.97 -8.38
C VAL A 498 8.92 42.31 -9.41
N ILE A 499 8.62 43.12 -10.41
CA ILE A 499 9.54 43.52 -11.49
C ILE A 499 9.39 45.04 -11.68
N PRO A 500 10.41 45.84 -11.30
CA PRO A 500 10.40 47.27 -11.58
C PRO A 500 10.83 47.53 -13.04
N ARG A 501 10.13 48.46 -13.70
CA ARG A 501 10.44 48.95 -15.03
C ARG A 501 10.26 50.46 -15.07
N ARG A 502 11.02 51.14 -15.92
CA ARG A 502 10.84 52.56 -16.15
C ARG A 502 9.46 52.82 -16.77
N ALA A 503 8.69 53.74 -16.19
CA ALA A 503 7.39 54.14 -16.72
C ALA A 503 7.56 55.18 -17.83
N THR A 504 6.63 55.21 -18.79
CA THR A 504 6.67 56.14 -19.95
C THR A 504 6.21 57.56 -19.62
N GLN A 505 5.57 57.77 -18.47
CA GLN A 505 5.07 59.07 -18.03
C GLN A 505 5.94 59.58 -16.88
N GLY A 506 6.77 60.61 -17.10
CA GLY A 506 7.54 61.31 -16.05
C GLY A 506 9.05 61.04 -16.04
N PRO A 507 9.87 61.98 -15.55
CA PRO A 507 11.34 61.91 -15.63
C PRO A 507 11.99 60.91 -14.64
N ALA A 508 11.30 60.51 -13.56
CA ALA A 508 11.79 59.47 -12.64
C ALA A 508 10.68 58.55 -12.08
N MET A 509 9.73 58.19 -12.95
CA MET A 509 8.64 57.28 -12.63
C MET A 509 9.03 55.82 -12.86
N VAL A 510 8.72 54.97 -11.89
CA VAL A 510 8.97 53.52 -11.91
C VAL A 510 7.65 52.77 -11.74
N ALA A 511 7.32 51.90 -12.69
CA ALA A 511 6.22 50.95 -12.57
C ALA A 511 6.74 49.65 -11.95
N ILE A 512 6.11 49.19 -10.87
CA ILE A 512 6.43 47.95 -10.16
C ILE A 512 5.26 47.00 -10.37
N SER A 513 5.49 45.82 -10.93
CA SER A 513 4.46 44.79 -11.08
C SER A 513 4.08 44.15 -9.74
N GLY A 514 2.88 43.57 -9.70
CA GLY A 514 2.41 42.85 -8.52
C GLY A 514 3.19 41.56 -8.26
N GLY A 515 3.32 41.19 -7.00
CA GLY A 515 4.08 40.01 -6.57
C GLY A 515 4.19 39.92 -5.06
N VAL A 516 5.10 39.06 -4.57
CA VAL A 516 5.28 38.78 -3.14
C VAL A 516 6.74 39.00 -2.75
N ILE A 517 6.94 39.63 -1.59
CA ILE A 517 8.26 39.81 -0.96
C ILE A 517 8.28 39.21 0.45
N LEU A 518 9.45 38.75 0.87
CA LEU A 518 9.75 38.26 2.21
C LEU A 518 10.91 39.08 2.79
N ASP A 519 10.71 39.76 3.92
CA ASP A 519 11.76 40.59 4.54
C ASP A 519 12.67 39.80 5.50
N ARG A 520 13.77 40.43 5.97
CA ARG A 520 14.75 39.78 6.88
C ARG A 520 14.19 39.47 8.27
N SER A 521 13.03 40.01 8.64
CA SER A 521 12.34 39.67 9.89
C SER A 521 11.40 38.47 9.74
N GLY A 522 11.25 37.96 8.52
CA GLY A 522 10.37 36.85 8.20
C GLY A 522 8.93 37.28 7.95
N MET A 523 8.65 38.56 7.70
CA MET A 523 7.31 39.00 7.30
C MET A 523 7.13 38.86 5.78
N LEU A 524 5.97 38.33 5.37
CA LEU A 524 5.53 38.28 3.98
C LEU A 524 4.68 39.50 3.68
N GLY A 525 4.86 40.08 2.49
CA GLY A 525 4.13 41.24 2.04
C GLY A 525 3.70 41.11 0.59
N ASP A 526 2.40 41.31 0.36
CA ASP A 526 1.82 41.37 -0.98
C ASP A 526 2.06 42.74 -1.60
N VAL A 527 2.86 42.77 -2.66
CA VAL A 527 3.12 43.95 -3.47
C VAL A 527 2.03 44.05 -4.52
N ARG A 528 1.16 45.05 -4.43
CA ARG A 528 0.23 45.41 -5.51
C ARG A 528 0.97 46.16 -6.61
N ALA A 529 0.52 45.99 -7.85
CA ALA A 529 1.06 46.75 -8.97
C ALA A 529 0.87 48.25 -8.73
N GLN A 530 1.96 49.02 -8.79
CA GLN A 530 1.96 50.44 -8.47
C GLN A 530 2.98 51.21 -9.32
N THR A 531 2.75 52.51 -9.48
CA THR A 531 3.74 53.42 -10.09
C THR A 531 4.21 54.41 -9.05
N VAL A 532 5.52 54.60 -8.94
CA VAL A 532 6.17 55.40 -7.90
C VAL A 532 7.03 56.48 -8.53
N GLU A 533 6.89 57.72 -8.05
CA GLU A 533 7.75 58.85 -8.43
C GLU A 533 8.95 58.92 -7.48
N LEU A 534 10.15 58.64 -7.99
CA LEU A 534 11.35 58.59 -7.14
C LEU A 534 11.72 59.97 -6.57
N ASN A 535 11.31 61.06 -7.21
CA ASN A 535 11.55 62.41 -6.69
C ASN A 535 10.75 62.74 -5.41
N GLU A 536 9.65 62.04 -5.14
CA GLU A 536 8.89 62.18 -3.89
C GLU A 536 9.60 61.49 -2.72
N ILE A 537 10.30 60.38 -2.99
CA ILE A 537 11.08 59.63 -1.99
C ILE A 537 12.26 60.46 -1.47
N LEU A 538 12.91 61.24 -2.34
CA LEU A 538 14.06 62.10 -1.99
C LEU A 538 13.77 63.10 -0.85
N ARG A 539 12.49 63.35 -0.53
CA ARG A 539 12.06 64.35 0.46
C ARG A 539 11.47 63.76 1.75
N GLY A 540 11.51 62.43 1.92
CA GLY A 540 10.91 61.76 3.08
C GLY A 540 11.80 60.67 3.70
N ASP A 541 11.27 60.00 4.72
CA ASP A 541 12.00 59.03 5.56
C ASP A 541 12.36 57.70 4.85
N SER A 542 11.99 57.55 3.58
CA SER A 542 12.31 56.36 2.75
C SER A 542 13.59 56.54 1.91
N PHE A 543 14.35 57.61 2.17
CA PHE A 543 15.63 57.91 1.54
C PHE A 543 16.78 57.70 2.53
N HIS A 544 17.59 56.65 2.32
CA HIS A 544 18.62 56.18 3.25
C HIS A 544 20.04 56.67 2.90
N PHE A 545 20.16 57.87 2.37
CA PHE A 545 21.46 58.51 2.08
C PHE A 545 21.62 59.77 2.92
N ASP A 546 22.86 60.08 3.30
CA ASP A 546 23.24 61.30 4.05
C ASP A 546 23.19 62.56 3.15
N GLY A 547 22.05 62.80 2.49
CA GLY A 547 21.81 63.93 1.61
C GLY A 547 22.05 63.67 0.11
N VAL A 548 21.67 64.65 -0.70
CA VAL A 548 21.68 64.57 -2.18
C VAL A 548 23.10 64.39 -2.74
N GLU A 549 24.12 64.96 -2.11
CA GLU A 549 25.52 64.80 -2.56
C GLU A 549 26.05 63.37 -2.40
N ALA A 550 25.69 62.70 -1.29
CA ALA A 550 26.04 61.30 -1.05
C ALA A 550 25.33 60.39 -2.06
N PHE A 551 24.05 60.68 -2.34
CA PHE A 551 23.27 60.00 -3.37
C PHE A 551 23.85 60.18 -4.78
N GLN A 552 24.24 61.40 -5.17
CA GLN A 552 24.93 61.63 -6.44
C GLN A 552 26.24 60.84 -6.57
N ARG A 553 26.98 60.68 -5.47
CA ARG A 553 28.21 59.87 -5.44
C ARG A 553 27.89 58.38 -5.62
N ALA A 554 26.87 57.87 -4.93
CA ALA A 554 26.42 56.49 -5.05
C ALA A 554 25.86 56.18 -6.45
N LEU A 555 25.14 57.12 -7.08
CA LEU A 555 24.68 57.00 -8.48
C LEU A 555 25.85 56.82 -9.45
N ARG A 556 26.94 57.58 -9.29
CA ARG A 556 28.15 57.43 -10.12
C ARG A 556 28.85 56.08 -9.92
N GLN A 557 28.69 55.47 -8.74
CA GLN A 557 29.27 54.17 -8.38
C GLN A 557 28.31 52.99 -8.67
N ARG A 558 27.11 53.27 -9.20
CA ARG A 558 26.03 52.27 -9.41
C ARG A 558 25.64 51.53 -8.14
N ASP A 559 25.70 52.23 -7.00
CA ASP A 559 25.47 51.66 -5.67
C ASP A 559 24.11 52.04 -5.06
N VAL A 560 23.15 52.43 -5.91
CA VAL A 560 21.80 52.84 -5.47
C VAL A 560 20.80 51.72 -5.75
N CYS A 561 20.29 51.09 -4.70
CA CYS A 561 19.23 50.10 -4.78
C CYS A 561 17.85 50.75 -4.57
N LEU A 562 16.90 50.36 -5.41
CA LEU A 562 15.46 50.47 -5.16
C LEU A 562 15.04 49.28 -4.31
N ALA A 563 14.43 49.55 -3.14
CA ALA A 563 14.04 48.52 -2.19
C ALA A 563 12.61 48.72 -1.67
N LEU A 564 12.01 47.65 -1.15
CA LEU A 564 10.68 47.66 -0.52
C LEU A 564 10.79 47.31 0.96
N SER A 565 9.87 47.79 1.79
CA SER A 565 9.73 47.36 3.19
C SER A 565 8.27 47.06 3.52
N ILE A 566 8.05 46.20 4.51
CA ILE A 566 6.73 45.85 5.03
C ILE A 566 6.48 46.65 6.33
N GLY A 567 5.49 47.54 6.32
CA GLY A 567 5.08 48.31 7.49
C GLY A 567 4.00 47.61 8.33
N GLU A 568 3.61 48.21 9.45
CA GLU A 568 2.48 47.72 10.27
C GLU A 568 1.21 47.56 9.42
N GLY A 569 0.53 46.43 9.58
CA GLY A 569 -0.64 46.07 8.78
C GLY A 569 -0.35 45.61 7.34
N GLY A 570 0.91 45.27 7.02
CA GLY A 570 1.28 44.70 5.71
C GLY A 570 1.47 45.75 4.60
N VAL A 571 1.55 47.04 4.94
CA VAL A 571 1.66 48.13 3.96
C VAL A 571 3.06 48.17 3.33
N ILE A 572 3.14 48.06 2.00
CA ILE A 572 4.40 48.11 1.25
C ILE A 572 4.85 49.56 1.02
N ARG A 573 6.09 49.88 1.41
CA ARG A 573 6.73 51.20 1.14
C ARG A 573 7.96 51.05 0.26
N THR A 574 8.21 52.04 -0.60
CA THR A 574 9.34 52.06 -1.54
C THR A 574 10.46 52.96 -1.03
N HIS A 575 11.71 52.49 -1.11
CA HIS A 575 12.89 53.12 -0.55
C HIS A 575 14.02 53.24 -1.57
N LEU A 576 14.88 54.24 -1.39
CA LEU A 576 16.18 54.35 -2.04
C LEU A 576 17.28 54.22 -0.99
N ALA A 577 18.15 53.23 -1.17
CA ALA A 577 19.21 52.94 -0.21
C ALA A 577 20.52 52.53 -0.89
N PRO A 578 21.69 52.77 -0.26
CA PRO A 578 22.94 52.20 -0.72
C PRO A 578 22.92 50.68 -0.61
N ARG A 579 23.70 49.97 -1.43
CA ARG A 579 23.67 48.49 -1.47
C ARG A 579 23.99 47.86 -0.13
N SER A 580 24.92 48.44 0.65
CA SER A 580 25.24 47.98 1.99
C SER A 580 24.05 48.02 2.96
N ARG A 581 23.22 49.07 2.90
CA ARG A 581 22.01 49.21 3.73
C ARG A 581 20.85 48.35 3.22
N ALA A 582 20.75 48.21 1.90
CA ALA A 582 19.68 47.45 1.26
C ALA A 582 19.87 45.93 1.41
N PHE A 583 21.11 45.44 1.42
CA PHE A 583 21.42 44.03 1.67
C PHE A 583 21.61 43.69 3.15
N GLY A 584 22.00 44.65 4.00
CA GLY A 584 22.30 44.41 5.41
C GLY A 584 23.62 43.64 5.62
N PRO A 585 23.89 43.08 6.81
CA PRO A 585 25.08 42.27 7.05
C PRO A 585 25.09 41.01 6.16
N SER A 586 26.29 40.62 5.70
CA SER A 586 26.48 39.45 4.83
C SER A 586 26.25 38.14 5.59
N ASP A 587 25.57 37.19 4.94
CA ASP A 587 25.36 35.87 5.53
C ASP A 587 26.66 35.04 5.49
N PRO A 588 27.04 34.37 6.61
CA PRO A 588 28.23 33.52 6.61
C PRO A 588 27.98 32.26 5.78
N THR A 589 28.88 31.97 4.85
CA THR A 589 28.91 30.71 4.07
C THR A 589 29.51 29.57 4.89
N PHE A 590 29.18 28.31 4.53
CA PHE A 590 29.83 27.12 5.11
C PHE A 590 31.37 27.24 5.11
N MET A 591 31.94 27.62 3.96
CA MET A 591 33.39 27.76 3.82
C MET A 591 33.96 28.87 4.69
N SER A 592 33.24 29.98 4.90
CA SER A 592 33.69 31.04 5.80
C SER A 592 33.60 30.64 7.27
N VAL A 593 32.56 29.91 7.69
CA VAL A 593 32.44 29.42 9.07
C VAL A 593 33.52 28.37 9.36
N LEU A 594 33.74 27.44 8.43
CA LEU A 594 34.78 26.42 8.54
C LEU A 594 36.18 27.03 8.54
N ALA A 595 36.45 27.99 7.65
CA ALA A 595 37.73 28.68 7.60
C ALA A 595 37.98 29.49 8.87
N GLN A 596 36.96 30.15 9.41
CA GLN A 596 37.05 30.88 10.68
C GLN A 596 37.32 29.92 11.85
N CYS A 597 36.67 28.76 11.91
CA CYS A 597 36.95 27.77 12.94
C CYS A 597 38.37 27.18 12.83
N ARG A 598 38.84 26.88 11.62
CA ARG A 598 40.23 26.40 11.41
C ARG A 598 41.28 27.47 11.72
N GLN A 599 40.94 28.74 11.57
CA GLN A 599 41.81 29.84 11.99
C GLN A 599 41.87 29.96 13.52
N THR A 600 40.78 29.69 14.23
CA THR A 600 40.76 29.69 15.70
C THR A 600 41.29 28.39 16.31
N ARG A 601 41.29 27.29 15.57
CA ARG A 601 41.79 25.95 15.97
C ARG A 601 42.74 25.37 14.90
N PRO A 602 44.02 25.81 14.83
CA PRO A 602 44.97 25.37 13.79
C PRO A 602 45.41 23.90 13.96
N PRO A 603 45.68 23.13 12.90
CA PRO A 603 46.09 21.73 13.04
C PRO A 603 47.44 21.58 13.76
N PHE A 604 47.62 20.50 14.52
CA PHE A 604 48.89 20.14 15.14
C PHE A 604 49.78 19.35 14.15
N ASP A 605 50.89 19.95 13.73
CA ASP A 605 51.79 19.35 12.74
C ASP A 605 53.05 18.77 13.41
N ILE A 606 53.33 17.49 13.13
CA ILE A 606 54.51 16.75 13.60
C ILE A 606 55.27 16.06 12.45
N LYS A 607 54.96 16.40 11.18
CA LYS A 607 55.53 15.72 10.00
C LYS A 607 57.04 15.89 9.85
N ASP A 608 57.64 16.89 10.45
CA ASP A 608 59.09 17.10 10.39
C ASP A 608 59.86 16.54 11.61
N ASP A 609 59.17 15.99 12.62
CA ASP A 609 59.76 15.58 13.91
C ASP A 609 60.84 14.48 13.77
N LEU A 610 60.75 13.63 12.74
CA LEU A 610 61.72 12.55 12.50
C LEU A 610 62.93 13.01 11.67
N THR A 611 62.77 14.03 10.82
CA THR A 611 63.79 14.42 9.83
C THR A 611 65.05 14.98 10.48
N SER A 612 64.90 15.58 11.66
CA SER A 612 65.99 16.18 12.45
C SER A 612 66.67 15.20 13.41
N ARG A 613 66.20 13.95 13.51
CA ARG A 613 66.68 12.95 14.49
C ARG A 613 67.76 12.03 13.93
N SER A 614 68.58 11.47 14.82
CA SER A 614 69.58 10.46 14.44
C SER A 614 68.92 9.18 13.90
N GLU A 615 69.67 8.39 13.13
CA GLU A 615 69.16 7.14 12.54
C GLU A 615 68.69 6.13 13.60
N ALA A 616 69.38 6.06 14.74
CA ALA A 616 69.01 5.20 15.87
C ALA A 616 67.73 5.65 16.57
N GLU A 617 67.50 6.97 16.72
CA GLU A 617 66.26 7.51 17.27
C GLU A 617 65.10 7.29 16.31
N ARG A 618 65.30 7.49 15.00
CA ARG A 618 64.28 7.19 13.98
C ARG A 618 63.88 5.73 13.98
N ALA A 619 64.84 4.80 14.05
CA ALA A 619 64.53 3.38 14.14
C ALA A 619 63.73 3.00 15.40
N THR A 620 63.98 3.70 16.52
CA THR A 620 63.22 3.51 17.76
C THR A 620 61.80 4.06 17.66
N LEU A 621 61.62 5.23 17.05
CA LEU A 621 60.30 5.84 16.91
C LEU A 621 59.45 5.13 15.87
N ASP A 622 60.06 4.61 14.80
CA ASP A 622 59.35 3.79 13.82
C ASP A 622 58.75 2.54 14.48
N LYS A 623 59.47 1.89 15.41
CA LYS A 623 58.90 0.80 16.24
C LYS A 623 57.61 1.27 16.92
N VAL A 624 57.66 2.40 17.61
CA VAL A 624 56.52 3.01 18.32
C VAL A 624 55.36 3.33 17.36
N PHE A 625 55.65 3.86 16.17
CA PHE A 625 54.64 4.26 15.19
C PHE A 625 53.97 3.06 14.53
N TYR A 626 54.74 2.04 14.12
CA TYR A 626 54.15 0.79 13.63
C TYR A 626 53.32 0.10 14.72
N GLY A 627 53.77 0.11 15.97
CA GLY A 627 52.98 -0.39 17.10
C GLY A 627 51.72 0.45 17.40
N ALA A 628 51.76 1.76 17.14
CA ALA A 628 50.59 2.64 17.28
C ALA A 628 49.54 2.37 16.20
N ALA A 629 49.99 2.06 14.97
CA ALA A 629 49.13 1.64 13.88
C ALA A 629 48.55 0.23 14.09
N TYR A 630 49.35 -0.70 14.60
CA TYR A 630 49.00 -2.12 14.74
C TYR A 630 49.21 -2.61 16.20
N SER A 631 48.12 -2.70 16.96
CA SER A 631 48.16 -2.91 18.41
C SER A 631 48.73 -4.27 18.84
N ARG A 632 48.49 -5.34 18.06
CA ARG A 632 49.07 -6.67 18.34
C ARG A 632 50.56 -6.73 18.01
N MET A 633 51.01 -5.91 17.07
CA MET A 633 52.43 -5.72 16.82
C MET A 633 53.12 -5.01 18.00
N ALA A 634 52.47 -4.04 18.64
CA ALA A 634 52.99 -3.43 19.86
C ALA A 634 53.15 -4.43 21.03
N ALA A 635 52.29 -5.44 21.09
CA ALA A 635 52.35 -6.50 22.11
C ALA A 635 53.46 -7.55 21.87
N THR A 636 54.07 -7.56 20.69
CA THR A 636 55.11 -8.56 20.32
C THR A 636 56.50 -7.93 20.19
N GLN A 637 56.57 -6.64 19.88
CA GLN A 637 57.82 -5.89 19.88
C GLN A 637 58.29 -5.53 21.30
N ARG A 638 59.60 -5.33 21.44
CA ARG A 638 60.24 -4.94 22.70
C ARG A 638 61.08 -3.69 22.48
N LEU A 639 61.05 -2.81 23.47
CA LEU A 639 62.00 -1.70 23.57
C LEU A 639 63.04 -2.05 24.62
N ASN A 640 64.30 -2.12 24.23
CA ASN A 640 65.39 -2.28 25.20
C ASN A 640 65.54 -1.01 26.07
N SER A 641 66.31 -1.07 27.16
CA SER A 641 66.40 0.05 28.12
C SER A 641 66.81 1.40 27.51
N ARG A 642 67.60 1.42 26.42
CA ARG A 642 67.98 2.65 25.73
C ARG A 642 66.84 3.16 24.84
N GLU A 643 66.17 2.27 24.14
CA GLU A 643 65.00 2.57 23.30
C GLU A 643 63.83 3.10 24.13
N GLN A 644 63.60 2.54 25.32
CA GLN A 644 62.58 3.01 26.27
C GLN A 644 62.78 4.47 26.65
N GLN A 645 64.03 4.87 26.95
CA GLN A 645 64.34 6.26 27.30
C GLN A 645 64.08 7.21 26.13
N ILE A 646 64.42 6.79 24.90
CA ILE A 646 64.20 7.57 23.68
C ILE A 646 62.69 7.74 23.41
N ALA A 647 61.92 6.66 23.46
CA ALA A 647 60.48 6.67 23.21
C ALA A 647 59.72 7.49 24.26
N ARG A 648 60.06 7.32 25.56
CA ARG A 648 59.40 8.06 26.66
C ARG A 648 59.71 9.54 26.62
N ALA A 649 60.97 9.90 26.35
CA ALA A 649 61.34 11.30 26.21
C ALA A 649 60.58 11.95 25.05
N TYR A 650 60.43 11.25 23.92
CA TYR A 650 59.67 11.74 22.77
C TYR A 650 58.18 11.93 23.09
N ASN A 651 57.53 10.91 23.65
CA ASN A 651 56.10 10.96 23.92
C ASN A 651 55.74 11.95 25.02
N ASN A 652 56.57 12.11 26.06
CA ASN A 652 56.34 13.14 27.08
C ASN A 652 56.44 14.56 26.49
N ASP A 653 57.45 14.82 25.64
CA ASP A 653 57.56 16.08 24.90
C ASP A 653 56.35 16.31 23.98
N LEU A 654 55.93 15.26 23.27
CA LEU A 654 54.78 15.32 22.37
C LEU A 654 53.48 15.65 23.13
N VAL A 655 53.23 15.00 24.26
CA VAL A 655 52.08 15.25 25.14
C VAL A 655 52.09 16.69 25.65
N GLU A 656 53.23 17.21 26.08
CA GLU A 656 53.36 18.58 26.60
C GLU A 656 53.14 19.63 25.50
N ARG A 657 53.76 19.44 24.32
CA ARG A 657 53.55 20.29 23.14
C ARG A 657 52.09 20.28 22.70
N TYR A 658 51.46 19.11 22.65
CA TYR A 658 50.08 18.99 22.23
C TYR A 658 49.10 19.58 23.25
N ARG A 659 49.30 19.33 24.54
CA ARG A 659 48.52 19.96 25.61
C ARG A 659 48.56 21.49 25.52
N SER A 660 49.74 22.05 25.28
CA SER A 660 49.93 23.49 25.11
C SER A 660 49.24 24.04 23.85
N HIS A 661 49.01 23.19 22.84
CA HIS A 661 48.34 23.55 21.59
C HIS A 661 46.81 23.51 21.67
N LEU A 662 46.21 22.84 22.67
CA LEU A 662 44.76 22.69 22.79
C LEU A 662 44.03 24.03 23.06
N ASN A 663 44.67 25.02 23.68
CA ASN A 663 44.13 26.37 23.94
C ASN A 663 42.72 26.46 24.59
N ASP A 664 42.13 25.34 24.99
CA ASP A 664 40.84 25.17 25.67
C ASP A 664 41.03 24.22 26.88
N GLU A 665 40.61 24.68 28.06
CA GLU A 665 40.84 23.98 29.33
C GLU A 665 40.03 22.67 29.44
N ALA A 666 38.85 22.62 28.82
CA ALA A 666 38.02 21.41 28.81
C ALA A 666 38.58 20.34 27.86
N GLU A 667 39.10 20.75 26.70
CA GLU A 667 39.78 19.84 25.76
C GLU A 667 41.09 19.29 26.36
N ALA A 668 41.87 20.14 27.02
CA ALA A 668 43.07 19.72 27.73
C ALA A 668 42.77 18.71 28.86
N ALA A 669 41.71 18.96 29.65
CA ALA A 669 41.29 18.04 30.71
C ALA A 669 40.80 16.69 30.15
N GLN A 670 40.16 16.68 28.97
CA GLN A 670 39.74 15.44 28.30
C GLN A 670 40.95 14.62 27.82
N PHE A 671 41.93 15.29 27.20
CA PHE A 671 43.17 14.65 26.76
C PHE A 671 43.97 14.07 27.95
N ASP A 672 44.07 14.79 29.07
CA ASP A 672 44.72 14.31 30.28
C ASP A 672 44.08 13.04 30.84
N ARG A 673 42.75 12.97 30.84
CA ARG A 673 42.03 11.76 31.26
C ARG A 673 42.38 10.57 30.38
N LYS A 674 42.49 10.75 29.06
CA LYS A 674 42.90 9.70 28.12
C LYS A 674 44.32 9.19 28.43
N ILE A 675 45.28 10.09 28.66
CA ILE A 675 46.66 9.71 29.01
C ILE A 675 46.71 9.00 30.37
N ALA A 676 45.99 9.51 31.38
CA ALA A 676 45.94 8.88 32.69
C ALA A 676 45.34 7.46 32.65
N ALA A 677 44.32 7.23 31.82
CA ALA A 677 43.74 5.91 31.62
C ALA A 677 44.74 4.91 31.01
N ILE A 678 45.52 5.34 30.01
CA ILE A 678 46.58 4.49 29.41
C ILE A 678 47.64 4.12 30.46
N ASP A 679 48.05 5.10 31.28
CA ASP A 679 49.04 4.89 32.34
C ASP A 679 48.55 3.93 33.41
N GLU A 680 47.30 4.10 33.84
CA GLU A 680 46.66 3.25 34.84
C GLU A 680 46.48 1.82 34.35
N GLN A 681 46.26 1.60 33.04
CA GLN A 681 45.98 0.28 32.51
C GLN A 681 47.24 -0.54 32.18
N ILE A 682 48.25 0.07 31.57
CA ILE A 682 49.42 -0.68 31.07
C ILE A 682 50.48 -0.90 32.16
N ARG A 683 50.68 0.08 33.05
CA ARG A 683 51.62 0.06 34.20
C ARG A 683 52.93 -0.69 33.91
N PRO A 684 53.77 -0.19 32.98
CA PRO A 684 54.99 -0.90 32.61
C PRO A 684 55.99 -1.04 33.76
N GLU A 685 56.00 -0.10 34.71
CA GLU A 685 56.90 -0.11 35.89
C GLU A 685 56.62 -1.27 36.86
N GLU A 686 55.43 -1.87 36.83
CA GLU A 686 55.05 -2.99 37.72
C GLU A 686 55.52 -4.37 37.20
N ALA A 687 56.12 -4.41 36.00
CA ALA A 687 56.63 -5.63 35.39
C ALA A 687 58.17 -5.65 35.36
N ASP A 688 58.76 -6.85 35.31
CA ASP A 688 60.20 -7.07 35.22
C ASP A 688 60.58 -7.85 33.95
N GLY A 689 61.83 -7.71 33.52
CA GLY A 689 62.40 -8.42 32.38
C GLY A 689 61.69 -8.11 31.05
N GLU A 690 61.52 -9.12 30.21
CA GLU A 690 60.96 -8.96 28.86
C GLU A 690 59.51 -8.45 28.86
N VAL A 691 58.73 -8.79 29.90
CA VAL A 691 57.33 -8.33 30.04
C VAL A 691 57.29 -6.82 30.27
N ARG A 692 58.27 -6.26 31.00
CA ARG A 692 58.45 -4.81 31.15
C ARG A 692 58.68 -4.15 29.80
N GLU A 693 59.59 -4.70 29.00
CA GLU A 693 59.96 -4.14 27.69
C GLU A 693 58.78 -4.08 26.72
N THR A 694 57.93 -5.12 26.72
CA THR A 694 56.70 -5.17 25.92
C THR A 694 55.64 -4.20 26.44
N ARG A 695 55.35 -4.16 27.76
CA ARG A 695 54.39 -3.18 28.32
C ARG A 695 54.84 -1.74 28.06
N PHE A 696 56.15 -1.49 28.09
CA PHE A 696 56.68 -0.17 27.78
C PHE A 696 56.41 0.20 26.32
N MET A 697 56.67 -0.73 25.39
CA MET A 697 56.33 -0.56 23.97
C MET A 697 54.85 -0.26 23.75
N MET A 698 53.95 -1.04 24.36
CA MET A 698 52.50 -0.84 24.26
C MET A 698 52.09 0.55 24.75
N ARG A 699 52.55 0.98 25.94
CA ARG A 699 52.24 2.32 26.45
C ARG A 699 52.67 3.41 25.47
N GLU A 700 53.87 3.33 24.92
CA GLU A 700 54.37 4.40 24.03
C GLU A 700 53.60 4.47 22.72
N ALA A 701 53.25 3.33 22.15
CA ALA A 701 52.40 3.27 20.97
C ALA A 701 51.04 3.95 21.22
N LEU A 702 50.45 3.71 22.39
CA LEU A 702 49.13 4.22 22.76
C LEU A 702 49.13 5.71 23.08
N VAL A 703 50.16 6.20 23.77
CA VAL A 703 50.30 7.63 24.03
C VAL A 703 50.43 8.41 22.73
N TYR A 704 51.22 7.89 21.78
CA TYR A 704 51.35 8.50 20.45
C TYR A 704 50.01 8.50 19.69
N ARG A 705 49.29 7.38 19.70
CA ARG A 705 47.96 7.24 19.07
C ARG A 705 46.93 8.19 19.69
N ALA A 706 46.91 8.34 21.01
CA ALA A 706 45.97 9.20 21.73
C ALA A 706 46.09 10.68 21.33
N VAL A 707 47.31 11.17 21.05
CA VAL A 707 47.53 12.53 20.51
C VAL A 707 46.87 12.69 19.14
N GLN A 708 47.10 11.73 18.24
CA GLN A 708 46.55 11.77 16.87
C GLN A 708 45.02 11.70 16.87
N GLU A 709 44.43 10.80 17.67
CA GLU A 709 42.98 10.66 17.78
C GLU A 709 42.32 11.91 18.34
N THR A 710 42.92 12.52 19.36
CA THR A 710 42.39 13.75 19.96
C THR A 710 42.45 14.93 18.97
N GLU A 711 43.50 15.02 18.16
CA GLU A 711 43.61 16.08 17.14
C GLU A 711 42.58 15.89 16.01
N ALA A 712 42.36 14.64 15.60
CA ALA A 712 41.31 14.30 14.62
C ALA A 712 39.91 14.67 15.16
N GLU A 713 39.61 14.37 16.43
CA GLU A 713 38.38 14.78 17.10
C GLU A 713 38.20 16.31 17.13
N ARG A 714 39.29 17.05 17.42
CA ARG A 714 39.29 18.51 17.49
C ARG A 714 38.99 19.15 16.13
N LEU A 715 39.61 18.65 15.06
CA LEU A 715 39.37 19.12 13.70
C LEU A 715 37.97 18.73 13.20
N ARG A 716 37.48 17.55 13.57
CA ARG A 716 36.11 17.10 13.31
C ARG A 716 35.07 18.04 13.93
N ARG A 717 35.28 18.53 15.16
CA ARG A 717 34.38 19.52 15.79
C ARG A 717 34.23 20.80 14.96
N CYS A 718 35.30 21.30 14.33
CA CYS A 718 35.19 22.48 13.45
C CYS A 718 34.31 22.25 12.22
N LEU A 719 34.34 21.04 11.66
CA LEU A 719 33.45 20.65 10.58
C LEU A 719 31.99 20.62 11.07
N CYS A 720 31.76 19.99 12.22
CA CYS A 720 30.45 19.89 12.86
C CYS A 720 29.84 21.26 13.20
N ASP A 721 30.63 22.19 13.73
CA ASP A 721 30.21 23.56 14.01
C ASP A 721 29.84 24.34 12.74
N ALA A 722 30.45 24.02 11.59
CA ALA A 722 30.22 24.70 10.32
C ALA A 722 29.05 24.13 9.50
N LEU A 723 28.68 22.86 9.73
CA LEU A 723 27.66 22.13 8.96
C LEU A 723 26.23 22.70 9.14
N ILE A 724 25.95 23.38 10.26
CA ILE A 724 24.65 24.02 10.53
C ILE A 724 24.86 25.54 10.62
N PRO A 725 24.63 26.31 9.55
CA PRO A 725 24.81 27.75 9.60
C PRO A 725 23.77 28.38 10.55
N ARG A 726 24.22 29.26 11.44
CA ARG A 726 23.33 30.01 12.37
C ARG A 726 22.33 30.88 11.60
N CYS A 727 21.20 31.19 12.22
CA CYS A 727 20.23 32.14 11.67
C CYS A 727 20.91 33.49 11.38
N PRO A 728 20.57 34.16 10.25
CA PRO A 728 21.18 35.43 9.90
C PRO A 728 20.70 36.52 10.87
N GLU A 729 21.55 37.49 11.18
CA GLU A 729 21.12 38.67 11.93
C GLU A 729 20.12 39.48 11.10
N THR A 730 19.04 39.94 11.73
CA THR A 730 17.93 40.62 11.04
C THR A 730 18.32 42.02 10.53
N GLY A 731 19.37 42.63 11.08
CA GLY A 731 19.77 44.00 10.81
C GLY A 731 18.85 45.03 11.48
N GLU A 732 18.99 46.30 11.12
CA GLU A 732 18.19 47.39 11.69
C GLU A 732 16.91 47.65 10.87
N PRO A 733 15.74 47.86 11.51
CA PRO A 733 14.51 48.24 10.82
C PRO A 733 14.63 49.65 10.20
N PRO A 734 13.95 49.94 9.08
CA PRO A 734 13.08 49.04 8.32
C PRO A 734 13.90 47.95 7.57
N TYR A 735 13.33 46.74 7.51
CA TYR A 735 13.95 45.60 6.83
C TYR A 735 13.70 45.72 5.33
N LEU A 736 14.75 46.07 4.59
CA LEU A 736 14.67 46.39 3.17
C LEU A 736 14.81 45.13 2.32
N VAL A 737 13.99 45.01 1.27
CA VAL A 737 14.07 43.98 0.23
C VAL A 737 14.46 44.65 -1.09
N PRO A 738 15.71 44.50 -1.56
CA PRO A 738 16.17 45.20 -2.74
C PRO A 738 15.68 44.51 -4.03
N ILE A 739 15.10 45.30 -4.94
CA ILE A 739 14.37 44.80 -6.13
C ILE A 739 15.04 45.19 -7.46
N ALA A 740 15.82 46.26 -7.51
CA ALA A 740 16.60 46.71 -8.67
C ALA A 740 17.64 47.77 -8.28
N CYS A 741 18.59 48.10 -9.16
CA CYS A 741 19.33 49.37 -9.07
C CYS A 741 18.73 50.40 -10.01
N VAL A 742 18.89 51.67 -9.64
CA VAL A 742 18.54 52.80 -10.48
C VAL A 742 19.80 53.48 -11.00
N GLU A 743 19.80 53.81 -12.28
CA GLU A 743 20.82 54.64 -12.92
C GLU A 743 20.20 55.97 -13.32
N GLY A 744 20.95 57.05 -13.17
CA GLY A 744 20.46 58.38 -13.50
C GLY A 744 21.42 59.49 -13.08
N ALA A 745 20.99 60.72 -13.30
CA ALA A 745 21.72 61.92 -12.93
C ALA A 745 20.81 62.90 -12.21
N MET A 746 21.40 63.76 -11.39
CA MET A 746 20.69 64.87 -10.76
C MET A 746 20.82 66.12 -11.63
N GLU A 747 19.70 66.80 -11.89
CA GLU A 747 19.66 68.13 -12.47
C GLU A 747 19.08 69.10 -11.43
N GLY A 748 19.95 69.87 -10.78
CA GLY A 748 19.60 70.64 -9.59
C GLY A 748 19.15 69.73 -8.45
N ASN A 749 17.90 69.89 -7.99
CA ASN A 749 17.30 69.10 -6.91
C ASN A 749 16.32 68.01 -7.41
N THR A 750 16.39 67.69 -8.71
CA THR A 750 15.52 66.70 -9.36
C THR A 750 16.37 65.54 -9.88
N PHE A 751 15.98 64.32 -9.58
CA PHE A 751 16.54 63.11 -10.13
C PHE A 751 15.92 62.79 -11.48
N LEU A 752 16.77 62.52 -12.47
CA LEU A 752 16.40 62.04 -13.79
C LEU A 752 16.82 60.57 -13.90
N LEU A 753 15.85 59.67 -14.02
CA LEU A 753 16.08 58.25 -14.16
C LEU A 753 16.47 57.92 -15.60
N SER A 754 17.68 57.41 -15.82
CA SER A 754 18.13 56.95 -17.13
C SER A 754 17.73 55.51 -17.37
N ASP A 755 17.96 54.62 -16.40
CA ASP A 755 17.73 53.18 -16.54
C ASP A 755 17.43 52.49 -15.19
N ILE A 756 16.82 51.30 -15.25
CA ILE A 756 16.58 50.42 -14.09
C ILE A 756 17.09 49.02 -14.41
N CYS A 757 18.06 48.55 -13.64
CA CYS A 757 18.59 47.20 -13.78
C CYS A 757 18.05 46.28 -12.68
N VAL A 758 17.23 45.31 -13.07
CA VAL A 758 16.62 44.31 -12.17
C VAL A 758 17.60 43.23 -11.68
N TRP A 759 18.87 43.28 -12.08
CA TRP A 759 19.84 42.21 -11.76
C TRP A 759 20.90 42.62 -10.74
N CYS A 760 21.25 43.91 -10.66
CA CYS A 760 22.43 44.35 -9.90
C CYS A 760 22.20 44.49 -8.38
N CYS A 761 20.98 44.80 -7.95
CA CYS A 761 20.60 44.88 -6.52
C CYS A 761 19.48 43.88 -6.15
N ARG A 762 18.95 43.10 -7.09
CA ARG A 762 17.80 42.24 -6.79
C ARG A 762 18.23 41.04 -5.95
N LYS A 763 17.58 40.87 -4.80
CA LYS A 763 17.70 39.66 -3.98
C LYS A 763 16.49 38.76 -4.24
N GLN A 764 16.72 37.59 -4.83
CA GLN A 764 15.71 36.53 -4.88
C GLN A 764 15.67 35.79 -3.53
N ALA A 765 14.48 35.42 -3.08
CA ALA A 765 14.28 34.64 -1.86
C ALA A 765 14.70 33.17 -2.01
N MET A 766 15.06 32.74 -3.22
CA MET A 766 15.63 31.42 -3.52
C MET A 766 17.14 31.43 -3.29
N SER A 767 17.58 30.97 -2.11
CA SER A 767 19.00 30.80 -1.78
C SER A 767 19.34 29.34 -1.50
N TRP A 768 20.62 29.03 -1.26
CA TRP A 768 21.06 27.68 -0.85
C TRP A 768 20.32 27.16 0.39
N ARG A 769 19.85 28.05 1.28
CA ARG A 769 19.02 27.65 2.44
C ARG A 769 17.65 27.08 2.03
N MET A 770 17.05 27.56 0.95
CA MET A 770 15.81 26.97 0.41
C MET A 770 16.05 25.54 -0.08
N VAL A 771 17.19 25.30 -0.74
CA VAL A 771 17.60 23.96 -1.19
C VAL A 771 17.74 23.00 0.01
N GLN A 772 18.21 23.49 1.16
CA GLN A 772 18.29 22.70 2.41
C GLN A 772 16.93 22.25 2.95
N TYR A 773 15.86 23.01 2.72
CA TYR A 773 14.50 22.61 3.11
C TYR A 773 13.92 21.57 2.15
N TYR A 774 14.13 21.72 0.84
CA TYR A 774 13.65 20.74 -0.15
C TYR A 774 14.31 19.37 -0.04
N ILE A 775 15.49 19.30 0.59
CA ILE A 775 16.15 18.04 0.92
C ILE A 775 15.91 17.64 2.39
N SER A 776 14.89 18.16 3.08
CA SER A 776 14.67 17.97 4.54
C SER A 776 14.60 16.51 4.99
N GLU A 777 13.95 15.62 4.24
CA GLU A 777 13.98 14.17 4.52
C GLU A 777 15.40 13.61 4.42
N THR A 778 16.15 14.10 3.44
CA THR A 778 17.58 13.78 3.33
C THR A 778 18.36 14.42 4.47
N ARG A 779 17.95 15.60 4.97
CA ARG A 779 18.57 16.33 6.08
C ARG A 779 18.38 15.60 7.40
N ASP A 780 17.21 15.06 7.70
CA ASP A 780 16.99 14.34 8.96
C ASP A 780 17.74 13.00 8.95
N ARG A 781 17.80 12.34 7.78
CA ARG A 781 18.73 11.22 7.56
C ARG A 781 20.18 11.67 7.75
N PHE A 782 20.62 12.75 7.10
CA PHE A 782 21.97 13.32 7.26
C PHE A 782 22.23 13.83 8.69
N ALA A 783 21.23 14.26 9.44
CA ALA A 783 21.36 14.81 10.79
C ALA A 783 21.44 13.70 11.83
N GLY A 784 20.69 12.60 11.67
CA GLY A 784 20.88 11.38 12.46
C GLY A 784 22.28 10.80 12.22
N GLN A 785 22.68 10.79 10.95
CA GLN A 785 24.01 10.41 10.53
C GLN A 785 25.14 11.33 11.04
N LEU A 786 24.93 12.64 11.02
CA LEU A 786 25.86 13.64 11.57
C LEU A 786 25.84 13.63 13.10
N ARG A 787 24.78 13.16 13.76
CA ARG A 787 24.75 13.01 15.22
C ARG A 787 25.74 11.94 15.68
N GLU A 788 25.83 10.80 14.99
CA GLU A 788 26.86 9.79 15.24
C GLU A 788 28.27 10.35 15.01
N LEU A 789 28.45 11.12 13.92
CA LEU A 789 29.75 11.72 13.59
C LEU A 789 30.14 12.87 14.51
N CYS A 790 29.23 13.77 14.89
CA CYS A 790 29.50 15.03 15.58
C CYS A 790 29.32 14.95 17.08
N CYS A 791 28.44 14.07 17.54
CA CYS A 791 28.13 13.81 18.95
C CYS A 791 28.20 12.29 19.23
N PRO A 792 29.34 11.61 19.00
CA PRO A 792 29.48 10.21 19.37
C PRO A 792 29.17 10.06 20.86
N GLU A 793 28.43 9.01 21.24
CA GLU A 793 28.18 8.72 22.65
C GLU A 793 29.52 8.70 23.40
N GLU A 794 29.55 9.27 24.61
CA GLU A 794 30.74 9.23 25.45
C GLU A 794 31.04 7.76 25.77
N ASP A 795 31.91 7.13 24.97
CA ASP A 795 32.57 5.89 25.37
C ASP A 795 33.15 6.14 26.75
N ALA A 796 32.67 5.35 27.71
CA ALA A 796 32.91 5.51 29.13
C ALA A 796 34.38 5.29 29.47
N GLY A 797 35.25 6.27 29.16
CA GLY A 797 36.62 6.38 29.64
C GLY A 797 37.51 5.14 29.52
N GLY A 798 37.16 4.18 28.67
CA GLY A 798 37.85 2.91 28.50
C GLY A 798 38.54 2.91 27.16
N VAL A 799 39.87 2.85 27.18
CA VAL A 799 40.59 2.45 25.97
C VAL A 799 40.29 0.95 25.81
N ASP A 800 39.47 0.59 24.81
CA ASP A 800 39.15 -0.82 24.56
C ASP A 800 40.38 -1.51 23.95
N PHE A 801 41.06 -2.30 24.77
CA PHE A 801 42.26 -3.04 24.39
C PHE A 801 41.98 -4.48 23.94
N GLU A 802 40.75 -4.97 24.12
CA GLU A 802 40.42 -6.40 24.00
C GLU A 802 39.37 -6.72 22.93
N ARG A 803 38.75 -5.74 22.27
CA ARG A 803 37.87 -5.98 21.12
C ARG A 803 38.49 -5.52 19.81
N PRO A 804 38.96 -6.43 18.94
CA PRO A 804 39.44 -6.05 17.62
C PRO A 804 38.33 -5.61 16.66
N ASN A 805 37.05 -5.95 16.86
CA ASN A 805 36.09 -5.96 15.75
C ASN A 805 34.64 -5.55 16.02
N ASP A 806 34.25 -5.10 17.22
CA ASP A 806 32.87 -4.66 17.44
C ASP A 806 32.78 -3.14 17.55
N PHE A 807 33.01 -2.46 16.42
CA PHE A 807 32.30 -1.22 16.11
C PHE A 807 31.30 -1.54 15.00
N VAL A 808 30.09 -1.92 15.40
CA VAL A 808 28.98 -2.10 14.47
C VAL A 808 28.58 -0.74 13.90
N ALA A 809 28.69 -0.64 12.58
CA ALA A 809 28.00 0.29 11.69
C ALA A 809 28.32 1.80 11.77
N VAL A 810 29.49 2.21 11.24
CA VAL A 810 29.70 3.54 10.63
C VAL A 810 29.90 3.43 9.10
N ALA A 811 29.75 2.23 8.54
CA ALA A 811 30.07 1.91 7.13
C ALA A 811 29.04 2.39 6.08
N GLU A 812 27.94 3.06 6.46
CA GLU A 812 26.97 3.61 5.48
C GLU A 812 27.01 5.14 5.32
N LEU A 813 27.95 5.81 5.99
CA LEU A 813 28.07 7.27 6.00
C LEU A 813 29.33 7.82 5.33
N ASP A 814 30.30 6.96 5.10
CA ASP A 814 31.60 7.31 4.51
C ASP A 814 31.50 7.75 3.02
N ARG A 815 30.32 7.67 2.40
CA ARG A 815 30.19 7.97 0.97
C ARG A 815 29.89 9.43 0.61
N ARG A 816 29.61 10.36 1.54
CA ARG A 816 29.08 11.69 1.12
C ARG A 816 29.58 12.99 1.75
N LEU A 817 30.22 13.05 2.93
CA LEU A 817 30.56 14.36 3.52
C LEU A 817 31.88 14.36 4.31
N THR A 818 33.00 14.55 3.61
CA THR A 818 34.23 15.09 4.21
C THR A 818 34.75 16.30 3.39
N PRO A 819 35.30 17.35 4.03
CA PRO A 819 35.92 18.50 3.37
C PRO A 819 37.02 18.11 2.39
N GLU A 820 37.74 17.02 2.65
CA GLU A 820 38.71 16.44 1.72
C GLU A 820 38.03 15.91 0.45
N ARG A 821 36.79 15.39 0.53
CA ARG A 821 36.02 14.92 -0.63
C ARG A 821 35.37 16.08 -1.41
N ALA A 822 34.98 17.18 -0.77
CA ALA A 822 34.52 18.39 -1.48
C ALA A 822 35.63 19.03 -2.33
N TRP A 823 36.89 18.99 -1.85
CA TRP A 823 38.06 19.37 -2.64
C TRP A 823 38.40 18.32 -3.71
N ARG A 824 38.29 17.01 -3.39
CA ARG A 824 38.41 15.93 -4.40
C ARG A 824 37.29 15.96 -5.44
N ASP A 825 36.12 16.56 -5.19
CA ASP A 825 34.99 16.68 -6.13
C ASP A 825 35.20 17.78 -7.18
N VAL A 826 35.92 18.84 -6.81
CA VAL A 826 36.44 19.84 -7.76
C VAL A 826 37.53 19.20 -8.64
N GLU A 827 38.39 18.35 -8.06
CA GLU A 827 39.32 17.49 -8.80
C GLU A 827 38.60 16.42 -9.65
N ARG A 828 37.48 15.87 -9.16
CA ARG A 828 36.58 14.92 -9.83
C ARG A 828 35.95 15.55 -11.06
N GLY A 829 35.62 16.85 -11.01
CA GLY A 829 35.18 17.65 -12.15
C GLY A 829 36.20 17.74 -13.29
N ALA A 830 37.49 17.88 -12.97
CA ALA A 830 38.57 17.86 -13.97
C ALA A 830 38.85 16.45 -14.54
N ARG A 831 38.57 15.40 -13.76
CA ARG A 831 38.74 13.98 -14.14
C ARG A 831 37.62 13.46 -15.06
N ILE A 832 36.42 14.05 -14.98
CA ILE A 832 35.29 13.81 -15.92
C ILE A 832 35.66 14.20 -17.36
N LEU A 833 36.57 15.15 -17.57
CA LEU A 833 37.03 15.56 -18.91
C LEU A 833 38.08 14.63 -19.55
N THR A 834 38.61 13.63 -18.82
CA THR A 834 39.74 12.79 -19.30
C THR A 834 39.49 11.27 -19.30
N GLY A 835 38.32 10.80 -18.87
CA GLY A 835 37.77 9.50 -19.29
C GLY A 835 38.39 8.22 -18.67
N ARG A 836 38.76 8.18 -17.39
CA ARG A 836 39.05 6.93 -16.68
C ARG A 836 38.33 6.83 -15.32
N ASN A 837 37.71 5.67 -15.07
CA ASN A 837 37.13 5.22 -13.79
C ASN A 837 37.50 3.71 -13.61
N PRO A 838 37.34 3.03 -12.44
CA PRO A 838 36.19 3.12 -11.53
C PRO A 838 36.57 2.90 -10.02
N PRO A 839 35.71 2.40 -9.10
CA PRO A 839 35.40 3.02 -7.79
C PRO A 839 35.92 2.20 -6.58
N SER A 840 36.18 2.81 -5.42
CA SER A 840 36.68 2.05 -4.24
C SER A 840 36.18 2.65 -2.93
N ASP A 841 35.09 2.11 -2.38
CA ASP A 841 34.59 2.43 -1.04
C ASP A 841 34.45 1.09 -0.24
N TYR A 842 35.53 0.30 -0.14
CA TYR A 842 35.64 -0.93 0.67
C TYR A 842 37.00 -0.97 1.37
N ALA A 843 37.15 -0.17 2.43
CA ALA A 843 38.24 -0.36 3.39
C ALA A 843 37.86 -1.52 4.33
N VAL A 844 38.80 -2.42 4.61
CA VAL A 844 38.60 -3.59 5.47
C VAL A 844 39.78 -3.75 6.44
N GLN A 845 39.50 -4.33 7.61
CA GLN A 845 40.51 -4.77 8.58
C GLN A 845 40.25 -6.22 8.94
N PRO A 846 40.72 -7.19 8.13
CA PRO A 846 40.53 -8.61 8.43
C PRO A 846 41.22 -8.96 9.75
N ASP A 847 40.57 -9.75 10.62
CA ASP A 847 41.22 -10.27 11.82
C ASP A 847 41.84 -11.64 11.53
N ILE A 848 43.16 -11.67 11.46
CA ILE A 848 43.94 -12.90 11.20
C ILE A 848 44.65 -13.44 12.45
N GLY A 849 44.39 -12.85 13.62
CA GLY A 849 45.09 -13.20 14.85
C GLY A 849 44.86 -14.64 15.24
N ASN A 850 45.93 -15.31 15.66
CA ASN A 850 45.92 -16.71 16.08
C ASN A 850 45.58 -17.72 14.97
N LEU A 851 45.46 -17.29 13.71
CA LEU A 851 45.26 -18.19 12.57
C LEU A 851 46.57 -18.85 12.15
N GLY A 852 46.48 -20.07 11.60
CA GLY A 852 47.61 -20.68 10.89
C GLY A 852 47.98 -19.87 9.64
N LEU A 853 49.24 -19.90 9.23
CA LEU A 853 49.76 -19.09 8.11
C LEU A 853 48.94 -19.23 6.82
N ASP A 854 48.51 -20.44 6.46
CA ASP A 854 47.72 -20.68 5.26
C ASP A 854 46.29 -20.11 5.37
N GLN A 855 45.71 -20.16 6.57
CA GLN A 855 44.39 -19.58 6.85
C GLN A 855 44.45 -18.05 6.83
N ALA A 856 45.47 -17.45 7.45
CA ALA A 856 45.68 -16.01 7.43
C ALA A 856 45.90 -15.47 6.01
N ARG A 857 46.68 -16.21 5.19
CA ARG A 857 46.87 -15.87 3.77
C ARG A 857 45.57 -15.99 2.97
N ALA A 858 44.75 -17.00 3.24
CA ALA A 858 43.45 -17.17 2.60
C ALA A 858 42.47 -16.04 2.98
N GLU A 859 42.46 -15.61 4.24
CA GLU A 859 41.60 -14.54 4.74
C GLU A 859 41.96 -13.18 4.11
N LEU A 860 43.26 -12.86 4.03
CA LEU A 860 43.73 -11.65 3.36
C LEU A 860 43.46 -11.70 1.85
N ALA A 861 43.72 -12.84 1.20
CA ALA A 861 43.42 -13.02 -0.22
C ALA A 861 41.91 -12.92 -0.53
N GLY A 862 41.05 -13.40 0.38
CA GLY A 862 39.58 -13.27 0.27
C GLY A 862 39.11 -11.83 0.22
N ASN A 863 39.86 -10.91 0.84
CA ASN A 863 39.62 -9.47 0.84
C ASN A 863 40.38 -8.72 -0.27
N GLY A 864 41.01 -9.46 -1.20
CA GLY A 864 41.75 -8.89 -2.33
C GLY A 864 43.11 -8.31 -1.95
N ILE A 865 43.68 -8.70 -0.81
CA ILE A 865 44.97 -8.23 -0.30
C ILE A 865 46.05 -9.26 -0.63
N GLU A 866 47.18 -8.80 -1.15
CA GLU A 866 48.33 -9.67 -1.46
C GLU A 866 49.33 -9.70 -0.30
N VAL A 867 49.71 -10.89 0.16
CA VAL A 867 50.80 -11.04 1.14
C VAL A 867 52.14 -11.03 0.41
N ALA A 868 52.82 -9.89 0.42
CA ALA A 868 54.12 -9.70 -0.24
C ALA A 868 55.26 -10.44 0.47
N GLU A 869 55.25 -10.45 1.80
CA GLU A 869 56.29 -11.08 2.61
C GLU A 869 55.71 -11.66 3.91
N THR A 870 56.40 -12.60 4.54
CA THR A 870 56.08 -13.06 5.90
C THR A 870 57.30 -12.87 6.80
N ILE A 871 57.10 -12.20 7.93
CA ILE A 871 58.16 -11.75 8.83
C ILE A 871 57.88 -12.31 10.23
N ASP A 872 58.90 -12.88 10.88
CA ASP A 872 58.80 -13.34 12.27
C ASP A 872 58.91 -12.15 13.23
N ALA A 873 57.91 -11.96 14.09
CA ALA A 873 57.86 -10.90 15.08
C ALA A 873 58.99 -10.98 16.11
N GLY A 874 59.53 -12.18 16.36
CA GLY A 874 60.65 -12.41 17.26
C GLY A 874 62.02 -12.09 16.67
N ASP A 875 62.10 -11.72 15.39
CA ASP A 875 63.35 -11.30 14.74
C ASP A 875 63.74 -9.88 15.17
N ALA A 876 64.98 -9.72 15.65
CA ALA A 876 65.53 -8.41 16.06
C ALA A 876 65.52 -7.38 14.91
N ASP A 877 65.57 -7.83 13.65
CA ASP A 877 65.57 -6.99 12.45
C ASP A 877 64.19 -6.89 11.76
N ALA A 878 63.11 -7.39 12.38
CA ALA A 878 61.77 -7.43 11.77
C ALA A 878 61.30 -6.07 11.21
N ILE A 879 61.52 -4.99 11.96
CA ILE A 879 61.15 -3.62 11.56
C ILE A 879 61.97 -3.13 10.37
N ALA A 880 63.26 -3.46 10.34
CA ALA A 880 64.12 -3.10 9.22
C ALA A 880 63.68 -3.80 7.93
N LYS A 881 63.21 -5.06 8.04
CA LYS A 881 62.63 -5.83 6.93
C LYS A 881 61.32 -5.22 6.44
N ILE A 882 60.40 -4.87 7.34
CA ILE A 882 59.16 -4.16 6.99
C ILE A 882 59.46 -2.86 6.24
N ARG A 883 60.39 -2.05 6.77
CA ARG A 883 60.80 -0.80 6.11
C ARG A 883 61.39 -1.05 4.72
N GLY A 884 62.21 -2.10 4.57
CA GLY A 884 62.78 -2.50 3.28
C GLY A 884 61.74 -2.97 2.26
N ALA A 885 60.66 -3.61 2.74
CA ALA A 885 59.53 -4.04 1.92
C ALA A 885 58.54 -2.90 1.59
N THR A 886 58.60 -1.79 2.32
CA THR A 886 57.65 -0.67 2.18
C THR A 886 57.97 0.17 0.94
N VAL A 887 56.99 0.35 0.05
CA VAL A 887 57.13 1.13 -1.19
C VAL A 887 56.20 2.35 -1.14
N GLY A 888 56.79 3.53 -0.92
CA GLY A 888 56.07 4.81 -1.00
C GLY A 888 55.13 5.13 0.18
N LEU A 889 55.26 4.42 1.31
CA LEU A 889 54.48 4.63 2.54
C LEU A 889 55.40 5.02 3.72
N ASP A 890 54.99 5.99 4.53
CA ASP A 890 55.63 6.36 5.80
C ASP A 890 54.88 5.71 6.97
N ALA A 891 55.60 5.24 7.99
CA ALA A 891 54.99 4.59 9.17
C ALA A 891 53.95 5.47 9.87
N ARG A 892 54.07 6.81 9.78
CA ARG A 892 53.13 7.77 10.37
C ARG A 892 51.85 7.89 9.57
N ASP A 893 51.92 7.73 8.26
CA ASP A 893 50.75 7.73 7.40
C ASP A 893 49.87 6.51 7.70
N LEU A 894 50.47 5.38 8.10
CA LEU A 894 49.74 4.19 8.55
C LEU A 894 48.98 4.41 9.86
N VAL A 895 49.51 5.23 10.78
CA VAL A 895 48.80 5.62 12.02
C VAL A 895 47.63 6.55 11.70
N ALA A 896 47.81 7.47 10.75
CA ALA A 896 46.75 8.38 10.30
C ALA A 896 45.62 7.65 9.56
N ASP A 897 45.97 6.66 8.74
CA ASP A 897 45.05 5.78 7.99
C ASP A 897 44.53 4.61 8.84
N ARG A 898 44.86 4.56 10.15
CA ARG A 898 44.46 3.52 11.11
C ARG A 898 44.79 2.08 10.68
N GLY A 899 45.72 1.89 9.75
CA GLY A 899 46.09 0.59 9.20
C GLY A 899 45.05 -0.07 8.28
N GLU A 900 44.05 0.68 7.80
CA GLU A 900 43.00 0.16 6.90
C GLU A 900 43.56 -0.35 5.55
N LEU A 901 43.00 -1.46 5.06
CA LEU A 901 43.40 -2.08 3.80
C LEU A 901 42.31 -1.96 2.75
N MET A 902 42.75 -1.79 1.50
CA MET A 902 41.91 -1.73 0.31
C MET A 902 42.23 -2.91 -0.61
N PRO A 903 41.25 -3.40 -1.40
CA PRO A 903 41.52 -4.40 -2.43
C PRO A 903 42.65 -3.96 -3.39
N GLY A 904 43.64 -4.83 -3.56
CA GLY A 904 44.86 -4.61 -4.32
C GLY A 904 46.05 -4.12 -3.49
N ASP A 905 45.87 -3.75 -2.22
CA ASP A 905 46.98 -3.45 -1.31
C ASP A 905 47.85 -4.68 -1.07
N LYS A 906 49.13 -4.45 -0.80
CA LYS A 906 50.05 -5.50 -0.37
C LYS A 906 50.46 -5.32 1.08
N VAL A 907 50.56 -6.45 1.78
CA VAL A 907 50.93 -6.48 3.19
C VAL A 907 52.10 -7.42 3.47
N ALA A 908 52.89 -7.11 4.48
CA ALA A 908 53.80 -8.03 5.14
C ALA A 908 53.05 -8.73 6.29
N LEU A 909 52.91 -10.05 6.20
CA LEU A 909 52.27 -10.88 7.23
C LEU A 909 53.23 -11.09 8.40
N ILE A 910 52.80 -10.76 9.61
CA ILE A 910 53.60 -10.90 10.83
C ILE A 910 53.22 -12.19 11.55
N MET A 911 54.20 -13.03 11.86
CA MET A 911 54.00 -14.33 12.49
C MET A 911 54.89 -14.54 13.72
N GLN A 912 54.50 -15.44 14.62
CA GLN A 912 55.36 -15.92 15.70
C GLN A 912 55.07 -17.39 15.94
N ALA A 913 56.13 -18.21 16.03
CA ALA A 913 56.02 -19.65 16.25
C ALA A 913 55.05 -20.39 15.29
N GLY A 914 54.95 -19.92 14.03
CA GLY A 914 54.12 -20.54 12.98
C GLY A 914 52.66 -20.08 12.94
N VAL A 915 52.28 -19.11 13.78
CA VAL A 915 50.92 -18.56 13.87
C VAL A 915 50.95 -17.08 13.47
N ALA A 916 49.94 -16.62 12.73
CA ALA A 916 49.81 -15.23 12.35
C ALA A 916 49.37 -14.36 13.54
N ILE A 917 50.07 -13.24 13.71
CA ILE A 917 49.79 -12.26 14.77
C ILE A 917 49.01 -11.08 14.17
N ASP A 918 49.54 -10.53 13.08
CA ASP A 918 49.06 -9.29 12.46
C ASP A 918 49.60 -9.13 11.04
N TYR A 919 49.31 -8.01 10.37
CA TYR A 919 49.89 -7.63 9.08
C TYR A 919 50.24 -6.14 9.06
N VAL A 920 51.20 -5.77 8.20
CA VAL A 920 51.58 -4.36 7.98
C VAL A 920 51.46 -4.03 6.51
N LYS A 921 50.75 -2.95 6.17
CA LYS A 921 50.65 -2.48 4.78
C LYS A 921 52.02 -2.01 4.28
N VAL A 922 52.45 -2.60 3.17
CA VAL A 922 53.77 -2.31 2.56
C VAL A 922 53.65 -1.62 1.21
N GLU A 923 52.53 -1.79 0.49
CA GLU A 923 52.29 -1.11 -0.79
C GLU A 923 50.80 -0.78 -0.93
N THR A 924 50.49 0.44 -1.39
CA THR A 924 49.12 0.86 -1.70
C THR A 924 48.73 0.45 -3.11
N GLY A 925 47.69 -0.36 -3.23
CA GLY A 925 47.15 -0.87 -4.47
C GLY A 925 46.18 0.07 -5.17
N GLY A 926 45.76 -0.31 -6.38
CA GLY A 926 44.86 0.48 -7.23
C GLY A 926 43.39 0.51 -6.79
N GLY A 927 43.04 -0.01 -5.60
CA GLY A 927 41.68 -0.01 -5.05
C GLY A 927 40.69 -0.91 -5.79
N LYS A 928 41.17 -1.98 -6.46
CA LYS A 928 40.35 -2.92 -7.24
C LYS A 928 40.71 -4.35 -6.90
N PHE A 929 39.70 -5.21 -6.83
CA PHE A 929 39.90 -6.65 -6.88
C PHE A 929 40.60 -7.03 -8.19
N ILE A 930 41.78 -7.62 -8.07
CA ILE A 930 42.47 -8.27 -9.19
C ILE A 930 41.82 -9.65 -9.32
N PHE A 931 40.79 -9.79 -10.16
CA PHE A 931 39.95 -10.99 -10.23
C PHE A 931 40.67 -12.23 -10.84
N GLU A 932 40.10 -13.41 -10.49
CA GLU A 932 40.30 -14.80 -10.97
C GLU A 932 41.27 -15.72 -10.19
N ARG A 933 40.71 -16.81 -9.61
CA ARG A 933 41.42 -17.88 -8.88
C ARG A 933 42.41 -18.62 -9.80
N PRO A 934 43.73 -18.67 -9.50
CA PRO A 934 44.66 -19.54 -10.21
C PRO A 934 44.60 -20.96 -9.63
N ALA A 935 44.40 -21.97 -10.48
CA ALA A 935 44.57 -23.37 -10.12
C ALA A 935 46.07 -23.67 -9.86
N ALA A 936 46.41 -24.20 -8.69
CA ALA A 936 47.79 -24.56 -8.36
C ALA A 936 48.22 -25.82 -9.12
N ARG A 937 49.19 -25.66 -10.03
CA ARG A 937 50.01 -26.72 -10.63
C ARG A 937 51.21 -27.04 -9.70
N GLY A 938 51.60 -28.31 -9.63
CA GLY A 938 53.01 -28.65 -9.36
C GLY A 938 53.27 -29.88 -8.48
N ALA A 939 53.04 -31.07 -9.01
CA ALA A 939 53.81 -32.26 -8.63
C ALA A 939 54.11 -33.05 -9.90
N ASP A 940 55.39 -33.11 -10.27
CA ASP A 940 55.91 -33.98 -11.33
C ASP A 940 55.63 -35.43 -10.93
N VAL A 941 54.63 -36.05 -11.58
CA VAL A 941 54.36 -37.48 -11.46
C VAL A 941 54.73 -38.10 -12.80
N THR A 942 55.82 -38.86 -12.83
CA THR A 942 56.07 -39.82 -13.91
C THR A 942 54.97 -40.87 -13.88
N LEU A 943 53.99 -40.71 -14.76
CA LEU A 943 52.86 -41.63 -14.92
C LEU A 943 53.33 -42.87 -15.68
N SER A 944 52.92 -44.07 -15.23
CA SER A 944 53.21 -45.34 -15.89
C SER A 944 52.59 -45.39 -17.29
N GLU A 945 53.12 -46.23 -18.19
CA GLU A 945 52.57 -46.40 -19.56
C GLU A 945 51.07 -46.72 -19.56
N GLU A 946 50.55 -47.41 -18.53
CA GLU A 946 49.12 -47.65 -18.36
C GLU A 946 48.32 -46.38 -18.06
N VAL A 947 48.85 -45.47 -17.24
CA VAL A 947 48.17 -44.20 -16.94
C VAL A 947 48.28 -43.24 -18.13
N LEU A 948 49.37 -43.29 -18.89
CA LEU A 948 49.47 -42.55 -20.15
C LEU A 948 48.48 -43.07 -21.19
N ALA A 949 48.31 -44.39 -21.32
CA ALA A 949 47.31 -44.98 -22.21
C ALA A 949 45.87 -44.64 -21.79
N GLN A 950 45.59 -44.62 -20.48
CA GLN A 950 44.29 -44.18 -19.96
C GLN A 950 44.07 -42.67 -20.16
N ALA A 951 45.11 -41.85 -20.02
CA ALA A 951 45.02 -40.41 -20.28
C ALA A 951 44.79 -40.10 -21.76
N ILE A 952 45.45 -40.82 -22.68
CA ILE A 952 45.22 -40.70 -24.14
C ILE A 952 43.80 -41.14 -24.50
N ALA A 953 43.32 -42.26 -23.96
CA ALA A 953 41.95 -42.72 -24.19
C ALA A 953 40.89 -41.77 -23.59
N LEU A 954 41.22 -41.09 -22.49
CA LEU A 954 40.37 -40.08 -21.87
C LEU A 954 40.39 -38.78 -22.69
N ASP A 955 41.55 -38.37 -23.22
CA ASP A 955 41.71 -37.19 -24.08
C ASP A 955 40.99 -37.36 -25.42
N GLU A 956 41.03 -38.55 -26.03
CA GLU A 956 40.25 -38.86 -27.23
C GLU A 956 38.73 -38.83 -26.95
N ARG A 957 38.29 -39.37 -25.81
CA ARG A 957 36.88 -39.26 -25.37
C ARG A 957 36.47 -37.83 -25.06
N LEU A 958 37.34 -37.04 -24.44
CA LEU A 958 37.07 -35.66 -24.10
C LEU A 958 37.00 -34.81 -25.36
N SER A 959 37.94 -35.01 -26.29
CA SER A 959 37.95 -34.36 -27.60
C SER A 959 36.71 -34.68 -28.43
N GLY A 960 36.24 -35.95 -28.41
CA GLY A 960 34.97 -36.33 -29.01
C GLY A 960 33.76 -35.62 -28.38
N ARG A 961 33.73 -35.53 -27.05
CA ARG A 961 32.67 -34.81 -26.33
C ARG A 961 32.72 -33.29 -26.53
N ILE A 962 33.91 -32.71 -26.69
CA ILE A 962 34.09 -31.29 -27.01
C ILE A 962 33.56 -31.04 -28.43
N ALA A 963 33.88 -31.89 -29.40
CA ALA A 963 33.35 -31.75 -30.77
C ALA A 963 31.81 -31.89 -30.83
N GLU A 964 31.24 -32.83 -30.06
CA GLU A 964 29.78 -32.95 -29.92
C GLU A 964 29.17 -31.72 -29.24
N ALA A 965 29.83 -31.18 -28.21
CA ALA A 965 29.38 -29.98 -27.51
C ALA A 965 29.50 -28.71 -28.38
N GLU A 966 30.56 -28.58 -29.19
CA GLU A 966 30.73 -27.48 -30.15
C GLU A 966 29.68 -27.55 -31.25
N THR A 967 29.33 -28.74 -31.74
CA THR A 967 28.26 -28.93 -32.72
C THR A 967 26.90 -28.62 -32.12
N ALA A 968 26.65 -29.03 -30.87
CA ALA A 968 25.43 -28.69 -30.14
C ALA A 968 25.34 -27.19 -29.83
N ALA A 969 26.46 -26.55 -29.48
CA ALA A 969 26.54 -25.11 -29.23
C ALA A 969 26.29 -24.31 -30.51
N SER A 970 26.85 -24.72 -31.66
CA SER A 970 26.56 -24.05 -32.94
C SER A 970 25.10 -24.24 -33.37
N GLY A 971 24.50 -25.41 -33.06
CA GLY A 971 23.07 -25.65 -33.26
C GLY A 971 22.21 -24.70 -32.43
N LEU A 972 22.50 -24.59 -31.12
CA LEU A 972 21.82 -23.67 -30.22
C LEU A 972 22.03 -22.20 -30.59
N GLU A 973 23.21 -21.81 -31.08
CA GLU A 973 23.48 -20.46 -31.54
C GLU A 973 22.68 -20.12 -32.81
N SER A 974 22.51 -21.10 -33.71
CA SER A 974 21.64 -20.95 -34.89
C SER A 974 20.14 -20.87 -34.55
N GLU A 975 19.70 -21.64 -33.54
CA GLU A 975 18.33 -21.55 -33.02
C GLU A 975 18.10 -20.23 -32.29
N TRP A 976 19.06 -19.80 -31.46
CA TRP A 976 19.01 -18.52 -30.75
C TRP A 976 18.98 -17.33 -31.70
N THR A 977 19.77 -17.34 -32.78
CA THR A 977 19.72 -16.29 -33.80
C THR A 977 18.39 -16.28 -34.55
N ALA A 978 17.81 -17.44 -34.86
CA ALA A 978 16.48 -17.51 -35.48
C ALA A 978 15.34 -17.08 -34.53
N VAL A 979 15.44 -17.38 -33.24
CA VAL A 979 14.49 -16.93 -32.21
C VAL A 979 14.64 -15.44 -31.94
N SER A 980 15.88 -14.95 -31.83
CA SER A 980 16.18 -13.53 -31.65
C SER A 980 15.69 -12.70 -32.84
N ALA A 981 15.87 -13.17 -34.08
CA ALA A 981 15.36 -12.50 -35.26
C ALA A 981 13.83 -12.40 -35.27
N ARG A 982 13.12 -13.51 -34.97
CA ARG A 982 11.65 -13.50 -34.83
C ARG A 982 11.18 -12.53 -33.75
N ARG A 983 11.84 -12.55 -32.58
CA ARG A 983 11.50 -11.67 -31.47
C ARG A 983 11.77 -10.20 -31.77
N HIS A 984 12.80 -9.88 -32.54
CA HIS A 984 13.05 -8.51 -33.02
C HIS A 984 11.98 -8.06 -34.03
N GLU A 985 11.50 -8.96 -34.88
CA GLU A 985 10.43 -8.67 -35.84
C GLU A 985 9.08 -8.46 -35.14
N GLU A 986 8.77 -9.27 -34.13
CA GLU A 986 7.62 -9.08 -33.23
C GLU A 986 7.71 -7.78 -32.43
N LEU A 987 8.88 -7.45 -31.87
CA LEU A 987 9.10 -6.18 -31.17
C LEU A 987 8.97 -4.99 -32.10
N ALA A 988 9.47 -5.08 -33.34
CA ALA A 988 9.33 -4.02 -34.33
C ALA A 988 7.85 -3.81 -34.72
N ALA A 989 7.08 -4.89 -34.87
CA ALA A 989 5.65 -4.82 -35.14
C ALA A 989 4.87 -4.18 -33.97
N LEU A 990 5.16 -4.59 -32.73
CA LEU A 990 4.56 -4.00 -31.52
C LEU A 990 4.96 -2.54 -31.33
N THR A 991 6.21 -2.18 -31.63
CA THR A 991 6.68 -0.79 -31.56
C THR A 991 5.96 0.07 -32.59
N ALA A 992 5.79 -0.40 -33.82
CA ALA A 992 5.04 0.29 -34.86
C ALA A 992 3.54 0.40 -34.56
N GLU A 993 2.96 -0.56 -33.83
CA GLU A 993 1.60 -0.48 -33.33
C GLU A 993 1.46 0.53 -32.18
N ALA A 994 2.41 0.55 -31.25
CA ALA A 994 2.48 1.52 -30.16
C ALA A 994 2.69 2.95 -30.67
N GLU A 995 3.54 3.15 -31.69
CA GLU A 995 3.74 4.45 -32.35
C GLU A 995 2.45 4.95 -33.02
N ARG A 996 1.71 4.05 -33.70
CA ARG A 996 0.39 4.39 -34.28
C ARG A 996 -0.63 4.74 -33.20
N GLY A 997 -0.63 4.02 -32.09
CA GLY A 997 -1.47 4.34 -30.91
C GLY A 997 -1.10 5.70 -30.31
N LEU A 998 0.19 5.98 -30.16
CA LEU A 998 0.68 7.25 -29.62
C LEU A 998 0.34 8.44 -30.51
N ASP A 999 0.42 8.28 -31.84
CA ASP A 999 0.04 9.32 -32.78
C ASP A 999 -1.48 9.54 -32.84
N ALA A 1000 -2.28 8.48 -32.67
CA ALA A 1000 -3.73 8.62 -32.49
C ALA A 1000 -4.07 9.42 -31.23
N VAL A 1001 -3.44 9.09 -30.09
CA VAL A 1001 -3.61 9.81 -28.82
C VAL A 1001 -3.13 11.26 -28.93
N ARG A 1002 -2.00 11.52 -29.60
CA ARG A 1002 -1.53 12.91 -29.84
C ARG A 1002 -2.51 13.72 -30.67
N THR A 1003 -3.14 13.09 -31.66
CA THR A 1003 -4.14 13.73 -32.52
C THR A 1003 -5.40 14.05 -31.72
N GLU A 1004 -5.85 13.12 -30.87
CA GLU A 1004 -6.99 13.32 -29.97
C GLU A 1004 -6.70 14.40 -28.91
N HIS A 1005 -5.51 14.38 -28.31
CA HIS A 1005 -5.05 15.42 -27.39
C HIS A 1005 -4.99 16.80 -28.07
N ALA A 1006 -4.51 16.89 -29.31
CA ALA A 1006 -4.50 18.14 -30.07
C ALA A 1006 -5.93 18.66 -30.35
N ALA A 1007 -6.87 17.76 -30.67
CA ALA A 1007 -8.27 18.11 -30.87
C ALA A 1007 -8.93 18.60 -29.57
N LEU A 1008 -8.73 17.89 -28.45
CA LEU A 1008 -9.23 18.27 -27.13
C LEU A 1008 -8.60 19.58 -26.63
N SER A 1009 -7.29 19.76 -26.82
CA SER A 1009 -6.61 21.02 -26.48
C SER A 1009 -7.19 22.20 -27.27
N GLY A 1010 -7.52 22.00 -28.55
CA GLY A 1010 -8.21 22.99 -29.37
C GLY A 1010 -9.61 23.33 -28.87
N GLN A 1011 -10.38 22.32 -28.43
CA GLN A 1011 -11.70 22.53 -27.82
C GLN A 1011 -11.59 23.29 -26.47
N VAL A 1012 -10.59 22.97 -25.65
CA VAL A 1012 -10.33 23.68 -24.39
C VAL A 1012 -9.93 25.14 -24.63
N GLU A 1013 -9.12 25.43 -25.64
CA GLU A 1013 -8.80 26.80 -26.03
C GLU A 1013 -10.03 27.57 -26.55
N ALA A 1014 -10.88 26.92 -27.34
CA ALA A 1014 -12.14 27.50 -27.80
C ALA A 1014 -13.07 27.83 -26.63
N LEU A 1015 -13.26 26.89 -25.70
CA LEU A 1015 -14.06 27.08 -24.48
C LEU A 1015 -13.48 28.16 -23.56
N ARG A 1016 -12.16 28.26 -23.44
CA ARG A 1016 -11.51 29.37 -22.71
C ARG A 1016 -11.77 30.72 -23.37
N GLY A 1017 -11.79 30.78 -24.70
CA GLY A 1017 -12.16 31.97 -25.45
C GLY A 1017 -13.62 32.37 -25.23
N GLU A 1018 -14.54 31.41 -25.25
CA GLU A 1018 -15.96 31.65 -24.94
C GLU A 1018 -16.15 32.10 -23.48
N LEU A 1019 -15.43 31.50 -22.54
CA LEU A 1019 -15.47 31.91 -21.13
C LEU A 1019 -14.98 33.35 -20.95
N GLN A 1020 -13.88 33.75 -21.61
CA GLN A 1020 -13.38 35.13 -21.58
C GLN A 1020 -14.39 36.13 -22.16
N LEU A 1021 -15.09 35.76 -23.23
CA LEU A 1021 -16.16 36.59 -23.79
C LEU A 1021 -17.32 36.72 -22.81
N LEU A 1022 -17.77 35.62 -22.20
CA LEU A 1022 -18.82 35.64 -21.17
C LEU A 1022 -18.42 36.44 -19.92
N GLU A 1023 -17.15 36.38 -19.50
CA GLU A 1023 -16.64 37.18 -18.40
C GLU A 1023 -16.62 38.68 -18.73
N SER A 1024 -16.22 39.03 -19.95
CA SER A 1024 -16.28 40.41 -20.47
C SER A 1024 -17.73 40.92 -20.55
N ASP A 1025 -18.65 40.10 -21.03
CA ASP A 1025 -20.08 40.43 -21.10
C ASP A 1025 -20.67 40.58 -19.70
N ARG A 1026 -20.28 39.71 -18.75
CA ARG A 1026 -20.68 39.81 -17.34
C ARG A 1026 -20.16 41.10 -16.71
N GLN A 1027 -18.90 41.48 -16.93
CA GLN A 1027 -18.36 42.74 -16.43
C GLN A 1027 -19.06 43.96 -17.03
N THR A 1028 -19.39 43.90 -18.32
CA THR A 1028 -20.14 44.94 -19.01
C THR A 1028 -21.55 45.07 -18.44
N ALA A 1029 -22.26 43.96 -18.25
CA ALA A 1029 -23.58 43.92 -17.64
C ALA A 1029 -23.56 44.42 -16.19
N GLN A 1030 -22.53 44.05 -15.42
CA GLN A 1030 -22.36 44.52 -14.04
C GLN A 1030 -22.13 46.04 -13.98
N THR A 1031 -21.32 46.59 -14.88
CA THR A 1031 -21.11 48.04 -15.02
C THR A 1031 -22.41 48.75 -15.41
N GLN A 1032 -23.20 48.17 -16.31
CA GLN A 1032 -24.51 48.70 -16.71
C GLN A 1032 -25.52 48.68 -15.55
N ILE A 1033 -25.53 47.63 -14.73
CA ILE A 1033 -26.38 47.54 -13.53
C ILE A 1033 -25.95 48.60 -12.50
N GLU A 1034 -24.66 48.79 -12.28
CA GLU A 1034 -24.15 49.83 -11.38
C GLU A 1034 -24.51 51.25 -11.86
N ALA A 1035 -24.43 51.50 -13.16
CA ALA A 1035 -24.88 52.75 -13.77
C ALA A 1035 -26.40 52.94 -13.60
N ALA A 1036 -27.21 51.91 -13.88
CA ALA A 1036 -28.66 51.95 -13.70
C ALA A 1036 -29.06 52.18 -12.22
N HIS A 1037 -28.33 51.60 -11.27
CA HIS A 1037 -28.52 51.88 -9.85
C HIS A 1037 -28.13 53.32 -9.46
N ALA A 1038 -27.10 53.89 -10.08
CA ALA A 1038 -26.75 55.29 -9.89
C ALA A 1038 -27.86 56.22 -10.43
N ASP A 1039 -28.37 55.92 -11.63
CA ASP A 1039 -29.49 56.66 -12.24
C ASP A 1039 -30.76 56.57 -11.38
N LEU A 1040 -31.09 55.38 -10.87
CA LEU A 1040 -32.22 55.18 -9.95
C LEU A 1040 -32.08 56.03 -8.68
N ARG A 1041 -30.89 56.08 -8.08
CA ARG A 1041 -30.62 56.95 -6.92
C ARG A 1041 -30.78 58.43 -7.25
N GLN A 1042 -30.35 58.84 -8.44
CA GLN A 1042 -30.54 60.22 -8.89
C GLN A 1042 -32.02 60.55 -9.11
N ILE A 1043 -32.77 59.65 -9.76
CA ILE A 1043 -34.22 59.79 -9.95
C ILE A 1043 -34.95 59.86 -8.61
N GLU A 1044 -34.56 59.06 -7.62
CA GLU A 1044 -35.13 59.10 -6.26
C GLU A 1044 -34.84 60.46 -5.58
N ALA A 1045 -33.62 60.97 -5.71
CA ALA A 1045 -33.24 62.28 -5.18
C ALA A 1045 -34.02 63.43 -5.87
N ASP A 1046 -34.15 63.38 -7.19
CA ASP A 1046 -34.92 64.34 -7.98
C ASP A 1046 -36.40 64.27 -7.62
N ARG A 1047 -36.96 63.07 -7.46
CA ARG A 1047 -38.33 62.86 -6.99
C ARG A 1047 -38.54 63.51 -5.63
N GLN A 1048 -37.60 63.36 -4.70
CA GLN A 1048 -37.68 63.95 -3.37
C GLN A 1048 -37.58 65.49 -3.42
N ALA A 1049 -36.74 66.04 -4.30
CA ALA A 1049 -36.66 67.47 -4.55
C ALA A 1049 -37.98 68.01 -5.12
N VAL A 1050 -38.58 67.31 -6.10
CA VAL A 1050 -39.87 67.67 -6.70
C VAL A 1050 -41.00 67.59 -5.67
N VAL A 1051 -41.05 66.53 -4.85
CA VAL A 1051 -42.02 66.41 -3.75
C VAL A 1051 -41.90 67.59 -2.79
N THR A 1052 -40.67 68.01 -2.47
CA THR A 1052 -40.42 69.18 -1.62
C THR A 1052 -40.93 70.48 -2.27
N GLN A 1053 -40.65 70.68 -3.57
CA GLN A 1053 -41.13 71.83 -4.34
C GLN A 1053 -42.65 71.87 -4.47
N VAL A 1054 -43.30 70.73 -4.68
CA VAL A 1054 -44.77 70.62 -4.70
C VAL A 1054 -45.33 70.91 -3.31
N GLY A 1055 -44.65 70.47 -2.25
CA GLY A 1055 -44.99 70.80 -0.87
C GLY A 1055 -44.96 72.31 -0.60
N THR A 1056 -43.89 73.00 -1.02
CA THR A 1056 -43.80 74.46 -0.91
C THR A 1056 -44.84 75.18 -1.76
N ALA A 1057 -45.04 74.76 -3.01
CA ALA A 1057 -46.05 75.35 -3.89
C ALA A 1057 -47.49 75.19 -3.34
N ARG A 1058 -47.79 74.06 -2.69
CA ARG A 1058 -49.08 73.86 -1.99
C ARG A 1058 -49.21 74.78 -0.78
N ALA A 1059 -48.15 74.99 -0.02
CA ALA A 1059 -48.15 75.91 1.12
C ALA A 1059 -48.36 77.36 0.67
N ASP A 1060 -47.71 77.76 -0.42
CA ASP A 1060 -47.84 79.08 -1.04
C ASP A 1060 -49.25 79.28 -1.61
N LEU A 1061 -49.80 78.28 -2.30
CA LEU A 1061 -51.18 78.32 -2.80
C LEU A 1061 -52.19 78.46 -1.65
N ALA A 1062 -52.01 77.71 -0.56
CA ALA A 1062 -52.86 77.83 0.63
C ALA A 1062 -52.73 79.21 1.31
N ALA A 1063 -51.55 79.83 1.25
CA ALA A 1063 -51.35 81.21 1.72
C ALA A 1063 -52.08 82.22 0.83
N PHE A 1064 -51.97 82.07 -0.50
CA PHE A 1064 -52.66 82.91 -1.48
C PHE A 1064 -54.18 82.79 -1.36
N GLU A 1065 -54.73 81.58 -1.19
CA GLU A 1065 -56.17 81.37 -0.98
C GLU A 1065 -56.69 82.04 0.30
N ARG A 1066 -55.88 82.06 1.37
CA ARG A 1066 -56.21 82.79 2.61
C ARG A 1066 -56.23 84.29 2.38
N GLU A 1067 -55.24 84.82 1.66
CA GLU A 1067 -55.15 86.25 1.33
C GLU A 1067 -56.31 86.69 0.42
N GLN A 1068 -56.66 85.86 -0.57
CA GLN A 1068 -57.80 86.10 -1.45
C GLN A 1068 -59.14 86.11 -0.68
N ARG A 1069 -59.33 85.21 0.29
CA ARG A 1069 -60.55 85.22 1.14
C ARG A 1069 -60.64 86.50 1.97
N VAL A 1070 -59.53 86.95 2.56
CA VAL A 1070 -59.51 88.21 3.32
C VAL A 1070 -59.89 89.39 2.43
N LEU A 1071 -59.37 89.44 1.20
CA LEU A 1071 -59.69 90.49 0.24
C LEU A 1071 -61.17 90.46 -0.19
N LEU A 1072 -61.72 89.26 -0.44
CA LEU A 1072 -63.13 89.07 -0.81
C LEU A 1072 -64.08 89.49 0.32
N ASP A 1073 -63.74 89.16 1.58
CA ASP A 1073 -64.53 89.57 2.74
C ASP A 1073 -64.51 91.10 2.94
N GLN A 1074 -63.36 91.75 2.75
CA GLN A 1074 -63.25 93.22 2.77
C GLN A 1074 -64.11 93.86 1.68
N THR A 1075 -64.06 93.31 0.45
CA THR A 1075 -64.84 93.83 -0.68
C THR A 1075 -66.35 93.62 -0.47
N ALA A 1076 -66.76 92.51 0.16
CA ALA A 1076 -68.15 92.24 0.51
C ALA A 1076 -68.67 93.22 1.58
N GLN A 1077 -67.84 93.55 2.57
CA GLN A 1077 -68.16 94.56 3.60
C GLN A 1077 -68.35 95.96 3.01
N GLU A 1078 -67.49 96.38 2.08
CA GLU A 1078 -67.63 97.66 1.39
C GLU A 1078 -68.89 97.70 0.51
N ARG A 1079 -69.18 96.64 -0.24
CA ARG A 1079 -70.39 96.52 -1.06
C ARG A 1079 -71.67 96.65 -0.25
N ASP A 1080 -71.77 95.93 0.88
CA ASP A 1080 -72.98 95.91 1.70
C ASP A 1080 -73.21 97.26 2.40
N THR A 1081 -72.13 97.99 2.72
CA THR A 1081 -72.20 99.37 3.23
C THR A 1081 -72.75 100.34 2.17
N ILE A 1082 -72.30 100.23 0.93
CA ILE A 1082 -72.77 101.07 -0.20
C ILE A 1082 -74.24 100.76 -0.55
N LEU A 1083 -74.63 99.48 -0.62
CA LEU A 1083 -76.01 99.08 -0.94
C LEU A 1083 -77.02 99.55 0.11
N THR A 1084 -76.62 99.59 1.38
CA THR A 1084 -77.48 100.07 2.47
C THR A 1084 -77.67 101.59 2.42
N SER A 1085 -76.62 102.35 2.05
CA SER A 1085 -76.73 103.80 1.83
C SER A 1085 -77.66 104.13 0.65
N LEU A 1086 -77.51 103.45 -0.49
CA LEU A 1086 -78.36 103.68 -1.66
C LEU A 1086 -79.85 103.39 -1.40
N ARG A 1087 -80.18 102.34 -0.65
CA ARG A 1087 -81.58 102.00 -0.31
C ARG A 1087 -82.27 103.06 0.55
N ARG A 1088 -81.53 103.75 1.42
CA ARG A 1088 -82.08 104.81 2.28
C ARG A 1088 -82.41 106.08 1.50
N GLU A 1089 -81.63 106.40 0.48
CA GLU A 1089 -81.82 107.61 -0.36
C GLU A 1089 -82.76 107.41 -1.55
N MET A 1090 -83.27 106.19 -1.78
CA MET A 1090 -84.24 105.95 -2.85
C MET A 1090 -85.48 106.85 -2.69
N PRO A 1091 -86.00 107.40 -3.79
CA PRO A 1091 -87.21 108.24 -3.74
C PRO A 1091 -88.42 107.41 -3.31
N VAL A 1092 -89.34 108.01 -2.56
CA VAL A 1092 -90.58 107.38 -2.06
C VAL A 1092 -91.42 106.71 -3.17
N SER A 1093 -91.32 107.22 -4.40
CA SER A 1093 -92.00 106.64 -5.57
C SER A 1093 -91.61 105.19 -5.85
N ALA A 1094 -90.44 104.72 -5.40
CA ALA A 1094 -90.00 103.35 -5.55
C ALA A 1094 -90.86 102.33 -4.76
N VAL A 1095 -91.62 102.80 -3.76
CA VAL A 1095 -92.52 101.96 -2.94
C VAL A 1095 -93.98 102.30 -3.20
N ALA A 1096 -94.31 103.59 -3.32
CA ALA A 1096 -95.71 104.04 -3.47
C ALA A 1096 -96.29 103.87 -4.89
N GLY A 1097 -95.48 103.47 -5.87
CA GLY A 1097 -95.95 103.01 -7.19
C GLY A 1097 -96.82 104.02 -7.95
N GLU A 1098 -97.97 103.57 -8.47
CA GLU A 1098 -98.88 104.35 -9.32
C GLU A 1098 -99.78 105.35 -8.55
N GLU A 1099 -99.69 105.40 -7.21
CA GLU A 1099 -100.49 106.28 -6.34
C GLU A 1099 -99.96 107.73 -6.37
N THR A 1100 -100.00 108.35 -7.54
CA THR A 1100 -99.42 109.67 -7.84
C THR A 1100 -99.92 110.78 -6.90
N ASN A 1101 -101.20 110.73 -6.51
CA ASN A 1101 -101.78 111.67 -5.55
C ASN A 1101 -101.21 111.50 -4.13
N PHE A 1102 -100.88 110.27 -3.73
CA PHE A 1102 -100.29 109.96 -2.43
C PHE A 1102 -98.80 110.32 -2.38
N ILE A 1103 -98.06 110.08 -3.47
CA ILE A 1103 -96.65 110.52 -3.62
C ILE A 1103 -96.55 112.05 -3.54
N ALA A 1104 -97.47 112.78 -4.20
CA ALA A 1104 -97.51 114.24 -4.13
C ALA A 1104 -97.87 114.75 -2.72
N ALA A 1105 -98.68 114.01 -1.96
CA ALA A 1105 -99.00 114.33 -0.58
C ALA A 1105 -97.80 114.06 0.37
N LEU A 1106 -97.06 112.96 0.18
CA LEU A 1106 -95.83 112.65 0.91
C LEU A 1106 -94.73 113.67 0.67
N THR A 1107 -94.56 114.09 -0.59
CA THR A 1107 -93.58 115.11 -0.95
C THR A 1107 -93.92 116.46 -0.30
N ARG A 1108 -95.21 116.82 -0.22
CA ARG A 1108 -95.66 118.05 0.45
C ARG A 1108 -95.49 118.03 1.97
N SER A 1109 -95.54 116.86 2.61
CA SER A 1109 -95.24 116.71 4.03
C SER A 1109 -93.74 116.62 4.34
N GLY A 1110 -92.88 116.84 3.34
CA GLY A 1110 -91.42 116.89 3.49
C GLY A 1110 -90.74 115.54 3.39
N VAL A 1111 -91.46 114.47 3.04
CA VAL A 1111 -90.91 113.12 2.95
C VAL A 1111 -90.71 112.72 1.49
N THR A 1112 -89.44 112.66 1.09
CA THR A 1112 -89.03 112.47 -0.31
C THR A 1112 -88.30 111.15 -0.56
N ASN A 1113 -87.80 110.47 0.47
CA ASN A 1113 -87.09 109.19 0.36
C ASN A 1113 -87.73 108.05 1.19
N VAL A 1114 -87.40 106.81 0.83
CA VAL A 1114 -87.96 105.59 1.42
C VAL A 1114 -87.69 105.52 2.93
N ALA A 1115 -86.53 105.98 3.39
CA ALA A 1115 -86.21 106.07 4.82
C ALA A 1115 -87.17 107.00 5.57
N GLY A 1116 -87.36 108.23 5.08
CA GLY A 1116 -88.29 109.19 5.68
C GLY A 1116 -89.75 108.74 5.65
N PHE A 1117 -90.15 107.89 4.69
CA PHE A 1117 -91.50 107.33 4.64
C PHE A 1117 -91.70 106.14 5.58
N ALA A 1118 -90.73 105.23 5.64
CA ALA A 1118 -90.75 104.11 6.58
C ALA A 1118 -90.75 104.58 8.05
N GLU A 1119 -90.01 105.65 8.36
CA GLU A 1119 -89.87 106.21 9.70
C GLU A 1119 -90.96 107.25 10.05
N MET A 1120 -91.89 107.53 9.13
CA MET A 1120 -92.99 108.48 9.34
C MET A 1120 -93.94 108.02 10.47
N SER A 1121 -94.32 108.94 11.36
CA SER A 1121 -95.24 108.60 12.44
C SER A 1121 -96.66 108.28 11.92
N ASP A 1122 -97.37 107.40 12.60
CA ASP A 1122 -98.71 106.94 12.18
C ASP A 1122 -99.75 108.09 12.15
N THR A 1123 -99.52 109.16 12.93
CA THR A 1123 -100.32 110.39 12.89
C THR A 1123 -100.11 111.16 11.58
N GLN A 1124 -98.85 111.31 11.14
CA GLN A 1124 -98.50 111.94 9.86
C GLN A 1124 -98.98 111.10 8.67
N LEU A 1125 -98.85 109.78 8.74
CA LEU A 1125 -99.33 108.88 7.69
C LEU A 1125 -100.85 109.01 7.49
N ARG A 1126 -101.62 109.17 8.57
CA ARG A 1126 -103.07 109.41 8.51
C ARG A 1126 -103.44 110.71 7.81
N GLU A 1127 -102.77 111.80 8.15
CA GLU A 1127 -103.02 113.11 7.51
C GLU A 1127 -102.69 113.06 6.03
N VAL A 1128 -101.53 112.49 5.68
CA VAL A 1128 -101.08 112.39 4.28
C VAL A 1128 -102.01 111.48 3.47
N ALA A 1129 -102.37 110.31 4.00
CA ALA A 1129 -103.30 109.38 3.33
C ALA A 1129 -104.69 110.01 3.14
N GLY A 1130 -105.21 110.70 4.17
CA GLY A 1130 -106.49 111.41 4.11
C GLY A 1130 -106.49 112.52 3.07
N SER A 1131 -105.42 113.31 2.98
CA SER A 1131 -105.29 114.39 1.99
C SER A 1131 -105.20 113.90 0.54
N ALA A 1132 -104.76 112.66 0.33
CA ALA A 1132 -104.65 112.01 -0.97
C ALA A 1132 -105.87 111.13 -1.33
N GLY A 1133 -106.87 111.02 -0.45
CA GLY A 1133 -108.02 110.13 -0.62
C GLY A 1133 -107.69 108.63 -0.53
N LEU A 1134 -106.51 108.29 0.01
CA LEU A 1134 -106.02 106.91 0.11
C LEU A 1134 -106.48 106.26 1.42
N ASN A 1135 -106.92 105.00 1.36
CA ASN A 1135 -107.28 104.23 2.55
C ASN A 1135 -106.05 104.04 3.47
N LEU A 1136 -106.20 104.34 4.77
CA LEU A 1136 -105.13 104.23 5.76
C LEU A 1136 -104.49 102.84 5.84
N ASN A 1137 -105.26 101.77 5.64
CA ASN A 1137 -104.72 100.41 5.64
C ASN A 1137 -103.80 100.18 4.44
N THR A 1138 -104.11 100.78 3.28
CA THR A 1138 -103.25 100.77 2.09
C THR A 1138 -101.99 101.59 2.35
N ALA A 1139 -102.10 102.78 2.94
CA ALA A 1139 -100.95 103.61 3.31
C ALA A 1139 -99.99 102.89 4.29
N ARG A 1140 -100.52 102.19 5.31
CA ARG A 1140 -99.74 101.39 6.25
C ARG A 1140 -99.10 100.14 5.63
N ARG A 1141 -99.72 99.57 4.58
CA ARG A 1141 -99.11 98.48 3.82
C ARG A 1141 -97.90 99.00 3.06
N LEU A 1142 -98.05 100.11 2.34
CA LEU A 1142 -96.96 100.76 1.60
C LEU A 1142 -95.83 101.22 2.54
N GLN A 1143 -96.15 101.74 3.73
CA GLN A 1143 -95.13 102.08 4.72
C GLN A 1143 -94.35 100.84 5.22
N ARG A 1144 -95.03 99.71 5.43
CA ARG A 1144 -94.36 98.45 5.79
C ARG A 1144 -93.49 97.92 4.65
N GLU A 1145 -93.93 98.06 3.41
CA GLU A 1145 -93.12 97.70 2.24
C GLU A 1145 -91.86 98.57 2.16
N ALA A 1146 -91.94 99.86 2.51
CA ALA A 1146 -90.77 100.73 2.63
C ALA A 1146 -89.81 100.27 3.73
N ALA A 1147 -90.32 99.88 4.91
CA ALA A 1147 -89.50 99.36 6.00
C ALA A 1147 -88.78 98.04 5.64
N VAL A 1148 -89.47 97.11 4.96
CA VAL A 1148 -88.87 95.87 4.46
C VAL A 1148 -87.77 96.14 3.42
N MET A 1149 -87.94 97.17 2.60
CA MET A 1149 -86.94 97.58 1.60
C MET A 1149 -85.63 98.07 2.25
N LEU A 1150 -85.69 98.62 3.47
CA LEU A 1150 -84.51 99.06 4.24
C LEU A 1150 -83.77 97.91 4.93
N GLU A 1151 -84.48 96.85 5.32
CA GLU A 1151 -83.88 95.67 6.00
C GLU A 1151 -83.10 94.76 5.04
N GLY A 1152 -83.14 95.04 3.75
CA GLY A 1152 -82.27 94.40 2.76
C GLY A 1152 -82.44 92.90 2.60
N ARG A 1153 -83.56 92.33 3.07
CA ARG A 1153 -83.87 90.92 2.89
C ARG A 1153 -84.32 90.67 1.44
N PRO A 1154 -83.69 89.74 0.71
CA PRO A 1154 -84.17 89.34 -0.61
C PRO A 1154 -85.58 88.72 -0.48
N ARG A 1155 -86.44 89.00 -1.46
CA ARG A 1155 -87.70 88.26 -1.65
C ARG A 1155 -87.44 86.82 -2.02
#